data_AF-A0AAN7CFW1-F1
#
_entry.id   AF-A0AAN7CFW1-F1
#
_cell.length_a   1.000
_cell.length_b   1.000
_cell.length_c   1.000
_cell.angle_alpha   90.00
_cell.angle_beta   90.00
_cell.angle_gamma   90.00
#
_symmetry.space_group_name_H-M   'P 1'
#
loop_
_entity.id
_entity.type
_entity.pdbx_description
1 polymer ?
#
loop_
_entity_poly.entity_id
_entity_poly.type
_entity_poly.pdbx_seq_one_letter_code
_entity_poly.pdbx_strand_id
1 'polypeptide(L)'
;MTTLKFVPFSSEIELPFYSALFSSKLDHDKLDDSARPVLGLYAPRAQADPESSTRMQILGNALTSMDVPVGMTRAKGYIKNVNTIEEFKNTDKSAMITDAGRQIWEAIQDGTIYSVPSLLASFAILSFADLKKYRFTYWFAFPALHSDPPWKQTGPAERLDSKESTALVDAVQTWRYVVSNEGEHGFFLAKKVRLEDVTPKPLLDDGPADIGYRWEIGSLRDFETGFFNNVEEEDRYVAFVDPSNYPESPSWPLRNLLALIRQRYRLNKVKILCYRDTQGRRHEARSIILPLAMDPVDDTQQTKMPSVTGWERDGSGKLRARIANLAEYMDPTRLADQAVDLNLKLMKWRLAPNLDLDTIKNTKCLLLGAGTLGSYVSRNLMGWGVRKITFVDYGAVSFSNPVRQPLFQFNDCLAGGKPKALRAAEALKEIYPGVEAEGHVLSVPMLGHPVTDEAKVKADFDKLQELVDAHDAIFLLMDTRESRWLPTLMGKASDKIVMNAALGFDTYVVMRHGAAPEDGGEETLGCYFCNDVVVAADSMKDQTLDQQCTVTRPGVAAIASALLVELLTSVLQHPKKNHAPAPLPTTTGQSYDRDPPDHALGIVPHQIRGFLSSFQNMVIHGRSYPQCSACSKPILSAYQSEGWEFVRKALNSRDYVAELSGLAEVQRQAEAAAAEVEWSEDDEALGEEEGEGVLI
;
A
#
# COMPACT_ATOMS: atom_id res chain seq x y z
N MET A 1 -0.50 0.28 -57.21
CA MET A 1 0.62 0.42 -56.26
C MET A 1 0.16 1.27 -55.09
N THR A 2 0.16 0.70 -53.88
CA THR A 2 -0.27 1.37 -52.64
C THR A 2 0.96 1.75 -51.81
N THR A 3 0.96 2.94 -51.22
CA THR A 3 2.04 3.36 -50.33
C THR A 3 2.07 2.47 -49.09
N LEU A 4 3.25 1.97 -48.73
CA LEU A 4 3.42 1.07 -47.61
C LEU A 4 3.14 1.78 -46.27
N LYS A 5 2.29 1.16 -45.43
CA LYS A 5 2.00 1.61 -44.07
C LYS A 5 2.85 0.82 -43.08
N PHE A 6 3.31 1.47 -42.02
CA PHE A 6 4.21 0.88 -41.02
C PHE A 6 3.58 0.92 -39.64
N VAL A 7 3.80 -0.13 -38.86
CA VAL A 7 3.36 -0.24 -37.46
C VAL A 7 4.45 0.32 -36.55
N PRO A 8 4.20 1.40 -35.77
CA PRO A 8 5.21 2.01 -34.91
C PRO A 8 5.56 1.12 -33.72
N PHE A 9 6.80 1.23 -33.24
CA PHE A 9 7.17 0.67 -31.94
C PHE A 9 6.45 1.36 -30.79
N SER A 10 6.18 0.57 -29.77
CA SER A 10 5.71 1.03 -28.47
C SER A 10 6.64 0.49 -27.38
N SER A 11 6.91 1.31 -26.37
CA SER A 11 7.82 0.97 -25.28
C SER A 11 7.17 0.06 -24.26
N GLU A 12 7.97 -0.85 -23.70
CA GLU A 12 7.65 -1.74 -22.59
C GLU A 12 8.86 -1.83 -21.67
N ILE A 13 8.74 -1.31 -20.44
CA ILE A 13 9.84 -1.23 -19.48
C ILE A 13 9.49 -2.12 -18.29
N GLU A 14 10.40 -2.99 -17.88
CA GLU A 14 10.19 -3.82 -16.69
C GLU A 14 10.37 -3.00 -15.39
N LEU A 15 9.62 -3.38 -14.35
CA LEU A 15 9.69 -2.70 -13.05
C LEU A 15 11.13 -2.60 -12.48
N PRO A 16 11.98 -3.65 -12.54
CA PRO A 16 13.34 -3.57 -11.99
C PRO A 16 14.23 -2.54 -12.70
N PHE A 17 13.94 -2.16 -13.95
CA PHE A 17 14.72 -1.15 -14.66
C PHE A 17 14.63 0.21 -13.97
N TYR A 18 13.44 0.58 -13.46
CA TYR A 18 13.28 1.85 -12.76
C TYR A 18 14.12 1.90 -11.49
N SER A 19 14.13 0.83 -10.70
CA SER A 19 14.98 0.71 -9.51
C SER A 19 16.46 0.81 -9.87
N ALA A 20 16.90 0.09 -10.90
CA ALA A 20 18.29 0.14 -11.37
C ALA A 20 18.69 1.55 -11.84
N LEU A 21 17.81 2.25 -12.55
CA LEU A 21 18.04 3.62 -13.00
C LEU A 21 18.09 4.60 -11.81
N PHE A 22 17.23 4.43 -10.81
CA PHE A 22 17.20 5.28 -9.62
C PHE A 22 18.48 5.11 -8.79
N SER A 23 18.92 3.87 -8.56
CA SER A 23 20.19 3.56 -7.92
C SER A 23 21.37 4.12 -8.73
N SER A 24 21.41 3.91 -10.04
CA SER A 24 22.44 4.49 -10.91
C SER A 24 22.48 6.02 -10.80
N LYS A 25 21.31 6.67 -10.74
CA LYS A 25 21.23 8.13 -10.64
C LYS A 25 21.79 8.65 -9.31
N LEU A 26 21.53 7.95 -8.21
CA LEU A 26 22.02 8.33 -6.87
C LEU A 26 23.50 8.02 -6.67
N ASP A 27 23.91 6.81 -7.05
CA ASP A 27 25.21 6.26 -6.66
C ASP A 27 26.31 6.63 -7.67
N HIS A 28 25.96 6.73 -8.96
CA HIS A 28 26.92 6.90 -10.05
C HIS A 28 26.79 8.26 -10.76
N ASP A 29 25.62 8.57 -11.32
CA ASP A 29 25.44 9.75 -12.18
C ASP A 29 25.46 11.06 -11.37
N LYS A 30 24.77 11.08 -10.23
CA LYS A 30 24.55 12.29 -9.43
C LYS A 30 24.00 13.41 -10.32
N LEU A 31 24.81 14.43 -10.62
CA LEU A 31 24.44 15.56 -11.47
C LEU A 31 24.76 15.35 -12.96
N ASP A 32 25.52 14.32 -13.32
CA ASP A 32 25.79 13.97 -14.72
C ASP A 32 24.48 13.56 -15.41
N ASP A 33 24.21 14.19 -16.56
CA ASP A 33 23.05 13.94 -17.41
C ASP A 33 23.47 13.42 -18.80
N SER A 34 24.72 12.98 -18.94
CA SER A 34 25.26 12.36 -20.14
C SER A 34 24.44 11.14 -20.56
N ALA A 35 24.32 10.95 -21.88
CA ALA A 35 23.57 9.82 -22.43
C ALA A 35 24.28 8.49 -22.12
N ARG A 36 23.51 7.49 -21.67
CA ARG A 36 24.00 6.13 -21.38
C ARG A 36 23.46 5.12 -22.38
N PRO A 37 24.26 4.12 -22.78
CA PRO A 37 23.76 3.03 -23.61
C PRO A 37 22.69 2.24 -22.87
N VAL A 38 21.66 1.81 -23.60
CA VAL A 38 20.60 0.93 -23.09
C VAL A 38 20.37 -0.19 -24.11
N LEU A 39 20.35 -1.43 -23.62
CA LEU A 39 19.94 -2.57 -24.44
C LEU A 39 18.42 -2.57 -24.62
N GLY A 40 17.97 -2.50 -25.88
CA GLY A 40 16.58 -2.76 -26.23
C GLY A 40 16.43 -4.11 -26.91
N LEU A 41 15.28 -4.74 -26.70
CA LEU A 41 14.98 -6.05 -27.26
C LEU A 41 13.62 -6.03 -27.95
N TYR A 42 13.52 -6.74 -29.06
CA TYR A 42 12.25 -6.97 -29.75
C TYR A 42 12.22 -8.37 -30.37
N ALA A 43 11.02 -8.91 -30.58
CA ALA A 43 10.85 -10.25 -31.15
C ALA A 43 9.44 -10.41 -31.76
N PRO A 44 9.24 -11.38 -32.67
CA PRO A 44 7.91 -11.75 -33.12
C PRO A 44 7.08 -12.31 -31.96
N ARG A 45 5.90 -11.72 -31.70
CA ARG A 45 5.00 -12.12 -30.60
C ARG A 45 3.76 -12.83 -31.12
N ALA A 46 3.85 -14.13 -31.37
CA ALA A 46 2.79 -14.87 -32.07
C ALA A 46 1.40 -14.84 -31.41
N GLN A 47 1.33 -14.65 -30.09
CA GLN A 47 0.09 -14.65 -29.32
C GLN A 47 -0.47 -13.25 -29.03
N ALA A 48 0.26 -12.18 -29.37
CA ALA A 48 -0.18 -10.81 -29.08
C ALA A 48 -1.20 -10.33 -30.11
N ASP A 49 -2.16 -9.50 -29.67
CA ASP A 49 -3.03 -8.78 -30.59
C ASP A 49 -2.22 -7.86 -31.52
N PRO A 50 -2.65 -7.61 -32.78
CA PRO A 50 -1.94 -6.74 -33.71
C PRO A 50 -1.57 -5.36 -33.13
N GLU A 51 -2.46 -4.76 -32.34
CA GLU A 51 -2.22 -3.46 -31.69
C GLU A 51 -1.11 -3.47 -30.64
N SER A 52 -0.79 -4.65 -30.08
CA SER A 52 0.19 -4.80 -29.00
C SER A 52 1.45 -5.55 -29.42
N SER A 53 1.56 -5.99 -30.67
CA SER A 53 2.61 -6.90 -31.11
C SER A 53 3.99 -6.22 -31.27
N THR A 54 4.02 -4.96 -31.74
CA THR A 54 5.24 -4.21 -32.02
C THR A 54 5.75 -3.45 -30.80
N ARG A 55 6.54 -4.15 -29.96
CA ARG A 55 7.05 -3.65 -28.67
C ARG A 55 8.57 -3.62 -28.62
N MET A 56 9.12 -2.55 -28.04
CA MET A 56 10.51 -2.43 -27.63
C MET A 56 10.60 -2.68 -26.13
N GLN A 57 11.23 -3.77 -25.74
CA GLN A 57 11.41 -4.17 -24.34
C GLN A 57 12.71 -3.64 -23.76
N ILE A 58 12.62 -3.08 -22.56
CA ILE A 58 13.75 -2.68 -21.72
C ILE A 58 13.70 -3.52 -20.44
N LEU A 59 14.64 -4.46 -20.32
CA LEU A 59 14.74 -5.36 -19.17
C LEU A 59 15.37 -4.67 -17.95
N GLY A 60 15.22 -5.28 -16.78
CA GLY A 60 15.78 -4.76 -15.53
C GLY A 60 17.28 -4.45 -15.54
N ASN A 61 18.07 -5.26 -16.24
CA ASN A 61 19.53 -5.14 -16.35
C ASN A 61 20.01 -4.40 -17.62
N ALA A 62 19.11 -3.75 -18.36
CA ALA A 62 19.41 -3.15 -19.66
C ALA A 62 20.45 -2.01 -19.65
N LEU A 63 20.82 -1.49 -18.47
CA LEU A 63 21.89 -0.49 -18.28
C LEU A 63 23.28 -1.12 -18.16
N THR A 64 23.37 -2.41 -17.81
CA THR A 64 24.64 -3.04 -17.40
C THR A 64 24.95 -4.32 -18.18
N SER A 65 23.93 -5.04 -18.66
CA SER A 65 24.10 -6.24 -19.49
C SER A 65 23.87 -5.91 -20.96
N MET A 66 24.62 -6.61 -21.81
CA MET A 66 24.47 -6.58 -23.27
C MET A 66 23.98 -7.94 -23.82
N ASP A 67 23.57 -8.86 -22.93
CA ASP A 67 23.21 -10.23 -23.28
C ASP A 67 21.82 -10.26 -23.93
N VAL A 68 21.71 -10.94 -25.08
CA VAL A 68 20.45 -11.06 -25.82
C VAL A 68 19.83 -12.43 -25.52
N PRO A 69 18.64 -12.49 -24.90
CA PRO A 69 17.96 -13.76 -24.66
C PRO A 69 17.63 -14.50 -25.97
N VAL A 70 17.61 -15.84 -25.91
CA VAL A 70 17.27 -16.69 -27.05
C VAL A 70 15.91 -16.31 -27.62
N GLY A 71 15.85 -16.14 -28.94
CA GLY A 71 14.63 -15.75 -29.66
C GLY A 71 14.36 -14.24 -29.68
N MET A 72 15.11 -13.43 -28.94
CA MET A 72 15.04 -11.97 -29.02
C MET A 72 16.04 -11.41 -30.03
N THR A 73 15.80 -10.16 -30.40
CA THR A 73 16.62 -9.41 -31.34
C THR A 73 17.07 -8.11 -30.70
N ARG A 74 18.36 -7.80 -30.84
CA ARG A 74 18.98 -6.62 -30.27
C ARG A 74 18.59 -5.35 -31.02
N ALA A 75 18.17 -4.34 -30.27
CA ALA A 75 18.05 -2.96 -30.70
C ALA A 75 19.05 -2.11 -29.92
N LYS A 76 19.79 -1.24 -30.63
CA LYS A 76 20.79 -0.37 -30.02
C LYS A 76 20.16 0.97 -29.65
N GLY A 77 20.20 1.35 -28.38
CA GLY A 77 19.68 2.65 -27.95
C GLY A 77 20.44 3.28 -26.81
N TYR A 78 19.93 4.43 -26.38
CA TYR A 78 20.49 5.18 -25.25
C TYR A 78 19.39 5.87 -24.44
N ILE A 79 19.69 6.21 -23.20
CA ILE A 79 18.86 7.02 -22.31
C ILE A 79 19.58 8.30 -21.93
N LYS A 80 18.89 9.44 -22.05
CA LYS A 80 19.30 10.74 -21.53
C LYS A 80 18.37 11.10 -20.37
N ASN A 81 18.88 10.96 -19.15
CA ASN A 81 18.14 11.26 -17.93
C ASN A 81 18.54 12.63 -17.37
N VAL A 82 17.68 13.62 -17.57
CA VAL A 82 17.93 15.00 -17.12
C VAL A 82 17.62 15.17 -15.63
N ASN A 83 18.16 16.24 -15.03
CA ASN A 83 18.10 16.44 -13.58
C ASN A 83 16.81 17.13 -13.13
N THR A 84 16.21 17.95 -13.99
CA THR A 84 15.01 18.73 -13.67
C THR A 84 13.88 18.50 -14.68
N ILE A 85 12.63 18.68 -14.24
CA ILE A 85 11.48 18.57 -15.14
C ILE A 85 11.44 19.72 -16.16
N GLU A 86 12.03 20.87 -15.81
CA GLU A 86 12.21 22.02 -16.69
C GLU A 86 13.16 21.69 -17.85
N GLU A 87 14.31 21.05 -17.57
CA GLU A 87 15.22 20.55 -18.60
C GLU A 87 14.53 19.56 -19.54
N PHE A 88 13.72 18.64 -19.00
CA PHE A 88 12.97 17.66 -19.80
C PHE A 88 12.02 18.35 -20.79
N LYS A 89 11.30 19.37 -20.31
CA LYS A 89 10.36 20.15 -21.13
C LYS A 89 11.10 20.95 -22.20
N ASN A 90 12.20 21.60 -21.83
CA ASN A 90 12.97 22.50 -22.69
C ASN A 90 13.93 21.80 -23.65
N THR A 91 14.23 20.51 -23.44
CA THR A 91 15.06 19.71 -24.36
C THR A 91 14.47 19.76 -25.77
N ASP A 92 15.30 20.10 -26.76
CA ASP A 92 14.95 20.10 -28.18
C ASP A 92 14.77 18.66 -28.69
N LYS A 93 13.52 18.22 -28.68
CA LYS A 93 13.08 16.90 -29.11
C LYS A 93 13.26 16.68 -30.61
N SER A 94 13.25 17.74 -31.41
CA SER A 94 13.43 17.69 -32.85
C SER A 94 14.90 17.50 -33.20
N ALA A 95 15.80 18.21 -32.53
CA ALA A 95 17.24 18.01 -32.67
C ALA A 95 17.64 16.59 -32.24
N MET A 96 17.17 16.14 -31.07
CA MET A 96 17.50 14.81 -30.53
C MET A 96 17.15 13.66 -31.47
N ILE A 97 15.96 13.67 -32.08
CA ILE A 97 15.57 12.62 -33.02
C ILE A 97 16.30 12.74 -34.36
N THR A 98 16.62 13.97 -34.79
CA THR A 98 17.39 14.23 -36.01
C THR A 98 18.82 13.72 -35.87
N ASP A 99 19.47 13.94 -34.72
CA ASP A 99 20.82 13.45 -34.45
C ASP A 99 20.84 11.92 -34.34
N ALA A 100 19.83 11.31 -33.72
CA ALA A 100 19.69 9.85 -33.70
C ALA A 100 19.50 9.26 -35.12
N GLY A 101 18.73 9.92 -35.98
CA GLY A 101 18.60 9.54 -37.39
C GLY A 101 19.88 9.75 -38.20
N ARG A 102 20.67 10.79 -37.88
CA ARG A 102 21.97 11.07 -38.51
C ARG A 102 22.96 9.93 -38.25
N GLN A 103 23.01 9.40 -37.04
CA GLN A 103 23.85 8.24 -36.72
C GLN A 103 23.54 7.03 -37.60
N ILE A 104 22.26 6.76 -37.87
CA ILE A 104 21.84 5.68 -38.79
C ILE A 104 22.28 6.00 -40.22
N TRP A 105 22.04 7.24 -40.67
CA TRP A 105 22.37 7.67 -42.03
C TRP A 105 23.87 7.62 -42.33
N GLU A 106 24.70 8.17 -41.44
CA GLU A 106 26.16 8.15 -41.57
C GLU A 106 26.70 6.72 -41.60
N ALA A 107 26.19 5.85 -40.72
CA ALA A 107 26.57 4.44 -40.70
C ALA A 107 26.20 3.70 -41.99
N ILE A 108 25.08 4.08 -42.63
CA ILE A 108 24.69 3.55 -43.93
C ILE A 108 25.65 4.05 -45.02
N GLN A 109 26.03 5.32 -45.00
CA GLN A 109 26.92 5.91 -46.02
C GLN A 109 28.32 5.29 -45.99
N ASP A 110 28.93 5.22 -44.81
CA ASP A 110 30.30 4.72 -44.64
C ASP A 110 30.40 3.18 -44.61
N GLY A 111 29.26 2.47 -44.49
CA GLY A 111 29.18 1.02 -44.46
C GLY A 111 29.41 0.39 -43.07
N THR A 112 29.65 1.19 -42.03
CA THR A 112 29.77 0.70 -40.64
C THR A 112 28.47 0.07 -40.12
N ILE A 113 27.33 0.36 -40.77
CA ILE A 113 26.05 -0.30 -40.51
C ILE A 113 26.13 -1.83 -40.59
N TYR A 114 27.01 -2.38 -41.43
CA TYR A 114 27.21 -3.83 -41.55
C TYR A 114 27.93 -4.46 -40.35
N SER A 115 28.62 -3.66 -39.54
CA SER A 115 29.22 -4.12 -38.28
C SER A 115 28.23 -4.04 -37.12
N VAL A 116 27.22 -3.16 -37.23
CA VAL A 116 26.19 -2.97 -36.20
C VAL A 116 24.79 -2.85 -36.81
N PRO A 117 24.24 -3.90 -37.46
CA PRO A 117 22.92 -3.81 -38.11
C PRO A 117 21.78 -3.47 -37.15
N SER A 118 21.91 -3.81 -35.86
CA SER A 118 20.98 -3.40 -34.79
C SER A 118 20.71 -1.89 -34.68
N LEU A 119 21.54 -1.02 -35.28
CA LEU A 119 21.27 0.43 -35.41
C LEU A 119 20.03 0.73 -36.28
N LEU A 120 19.69 -0.16 -37.23
CA LEU A 120 18.47 -0.02 -38.04
C LEU A 120 17.19 -0.11 -37.20
N ALA A 121 17.26 -0.76 -36.02
CA ALA A 121 16.19 -0.81 -35.02
C ALA A 121 16.47 0.09 -33.81
N SER A 122 17.26 1.16 -33.97
CA SER A 122 17.66 2.01 -32.85
C SER A 122 16.52 2.75 -32.17
N PHE A 123 16.76 3.15 -30.92
CA PHE A 123 15.83 3.96 -30.12
C PHE A 123 16.58 4.92 -29.20
N ALA A 124 15.89 5.94 -28.72
CA ALA A 124 16.39 6.87 -27.71
C ALA A 124 15.32 7.12 -26.65
N ILE A 125 15.74 7.28 -25.39
CA ILE A 125 14.86 7.57 -24.26
C ILE A 125 15.25 8.92 -23.68
N LEU A 126 14.33 9.87 -23.68
CA LEU A 126 14.44 11.08 -22.86
C LEU A 126 13.70 10.81 -21.55
N SER A 127 14.32 11.06 -20.39
CA SER A 127 13.67 10.82 -19.10
C SER A 127 14.01 11.83 -18.01
N PHE A 128 13.15 11.89 -17.00
CA PHE A 128 13.35 12.59 -15.75
C PHE A 128 12.82 11.71 -14.60
N ALA A 129 13.69 11.44 -13.63
CA ALA A 129 13.40 10.63 -12.45
C ALA A 129 13.20 11.52 -11.20
N ASP A 130 11.96 11.65 -10.72
CA ASP A 130 11.64 12.29 -9.45
C ASP A 130 11.76 11.27 -8.32
N LEU A 131 12.95 11.22 -7.72
CA LEU A 131 13.29 10.30 -6.63
C LEU A 131 12.53 10.59 -5.33
N LYS A 132 11.98 11.80 -5.16
CA LYS A 132 11.22 12.17 -3.96
C LYS A 132 9.78 11.69 -4.04
N LYS A 133 9.18 11.73 -5.23
CA LYS A 133 7.79 11.30 -5.48
C LYS A 133 7.71 9.89 -6.09
N TYR A 134 8.84 9.24 -6.32
CA TYR A 134 8.96 7.98 -7.04
C TYR A 134 8.21 8.00 -8.38
N ARG A 135 8.39 9.09 -9.15
CA ARG A 135 7.76 9.27 -10.46
C ARG A 135 8.81 9.29 -11.56
N PHE A 136 8.57 8.52 -12.61
CA PHE A 136 9.45 8.47 -13.76
C PHE A 136 8.72 9.01 -15.00
N THR A 137 9.15 10.18 -15.48
CA THR A 137 8.63 10.78 -16.71
C THR A 137 9.56 10.42 -17.86
N TYR A 138 9.04 9.87 -18.95
CA TYR A 138 9.88 9.40 -20.05
C TYR A 138 9.19 9.50 -21.42
N TRP A 139 9.99 9.53 -22.48
CA TRP A 139 9.49 9.51 -23.85
C TRP A 139 10.47 8.78 -24.77
N PHE A 140 9.99 7.76 -25.49
CA PHE A 140 10.78 7.02 -26.48
C PHE A 140 10.72 7.70 -27.85
N ALA A 141 11.86 7.68 -28.54
CA ALA A 141 11.96 7.98 -29.95
C ALA A 141 12.54 6.76 -30.69
N PHE A 142 11.89 6.36 -31.77
CA PHE A 142 12.32 5.29 -32.68
C PHE A 142 12.70 5.92 -34.02
N PRO A 143 13.91 6.47 -34.18
CA PRO A 143 14.31 7.22 -35.37
C PRO A 143 14.15 6.39 -36.64
N ALA A 144 13.34 6.89 -37.57
CA ALA A 144 13.09 6.26 -38.86
C ALA A 144 13.31 7.25 -40.02
N LEU A 145 14.17 6.86 -40.95
CA LEU A 145 14.49 7.58 -42.18
C LEU A 145 13.36 7.40 -43.21
N HIS A 146 12.96 8.47 -43.87
CA HIS A 146 11.93 8.42 -44.92
C HIS A 146 12.59 8.23 -46.29
N SER A 147 12.00 7.44 -47.17
CA SER A 147 12.43 7.35 -48.56
C SER A 147 11.64 8.33 -49.43
N ASP A 148 12.34 9.07 -50.29
CA ASP A 148 11.75 9.95 -51.31
C ASP A 148 12.39 9.68 -52.69
N PRO A 149 11.69 9.05 -53.65
CA PRO A 149 10.27 8.69 -53.63
C PRO A 149 9.93 7.56 -52.63
N PRO A 150 8.66 7.45 -52.19
CA PRO A 150 8.24 6.43 -51.25
C PRO A 150 8.15 5.04 -51.90
N TRP A 151 8.52 4.00 -51.15
CA TRP A 151 8.31 2.61 -51.54
C TRP A 151 6.82 2.27 -51.59
N LYS A 152 6.40 1.67 -52.69
CA LYS A 152 5.03 1.23 -52.92
C LYS A 152 4.99 -0.28 -53.09
N GLN A 153 3.93 -0.88 -52.59
CA GLN A 153 3.67 -2.30 -52.81
C GLN A 153 3.15 -2.51 -54.24
N THR A 154 3.79 -3.44 -54.96
CA THR A 154 3.55 -3.68 -56.39
C THR A 154 2.51 -4.77 -56.66
N GLY A 155 2.28 -5.67 -55.70
CA GLY A 155 1.30 -6.76 -55.76
C GLY A 155 0.86 -7.24 -54.37
N PRO A 156 -0.03 -8.25 -54.26
CA PRO A 156 -0.44 -8.79 -52.97
C PRO A 156 0.75 -9.34 -52.19
N ALA A 157 0.64 -9.39 -50.85
CA ALA A 157 1.66 -10.01 -50.02
C ALA A 157 1.73 -11.52 -50.30
N GLU A 158 2.93 -12.03 -50.61
CA GLU A 158 3.15 -13.46 -50.81
C GLU A 158 3.28 -14.14 -49.43
N ARG A 159 2.82 -15.38 -49.32
CA ARG A 159 2.87 -16.18 -48.09
C ARG A 159 3.52 -17.52 -48.37
N LEU A 160 4.24 -18.01 -47.37
CA LEU A 160 4.81 -19.36 -47.38
C LEU A 160 3.76 -20.36 -46.88
N ASP A 161 3.88 -21.62 -47.29
CA ASP A 161 3.15 -22.71 -46.66
C ASP A 161 3.84 -23.19 -45.36
N SER A 162 3.19 -24.15 -44.67
CA SER A 162 3.69 -24.70 -43.41
C SER A 162 5.08 -25.35 -43.53
N LYS A 163 5.36 -26.04 -44.64
CA LYS A 163 6.63 -26.74 -44.89
C LYS A 163 7.73 -25.75 -45.25
N GLU A 164 7.42 -24.81 -46.14
CA GLU A 164 8.33 -23.73 -46.55
C GLU A 164 8.74 -22.85 -45.36
N SER A 165 7.78 -22.49 -44.50
CA SER A 165 8.03 -21.75 -43.27
C SER A 165 8.91 -22.53 -42.28
N THR A 166 8.63 -23.83 -42.11
CA THR A 166 9.45 -24.69 -41.24
C THR A 166 10.90 -24.73 -41.71
N ALA A 167 11.13 -24.92 -43.02
CA ALA A 167 12.47 -24.93 -43.60
C ALA A 167 13.17 -23.56 -43.49
N LEU A 168 12.44 -22.46 -43.65
CA LEU A 168 12.97 -21.11 -43.45
C LEU A 168 13.43 -20.90 -42.00
N VAL A 169 12.58 -21.25 -41.03
CA VAL A 169 12.90 -21.11 -39.61
C VAL A 169 14.15 -21.91 -39.26
N ASP A 170 14.26 -23.15 -39.73
CA ASP A 170 15.42 -24.00 -39.47
C ASP A 170 16.70 -23.39 -40.07
N ALA A 171 16.64 -22.89 -41.32
CA ALA A 171 17.78 -22.21 -41.95
C ALA A 171 18.19 -20.93 -41.20
N VAL A 172 17.23 -20.14 -40.72
CA VAL A 172 17.50 -18.93 -39.92
C VAL A 172 18.10 -19.29 -38.56
N GLN A 173 17.64 -20.35 -37.89
CA GLN A 173 18.24 -20.80 -36.63
C GLN A 173 19.66 -21.32 -36.82
N THR A 174 19.90 -22.12 -37.86
CA THR A 174 21.26 -22.58 -38.20
C THR A 174 22.19 -21.39 -38.45
N TRP A 175 21.75 -20.38 -39.21
CA TRP A 175 22.53 -19.17 -39.45
C TRP A 175 22.80 -18.38 -38.16
N ARG A 176 21.79 -18.19 -37.30
CA ARG A 176 21.95 -17.52 -36.00
C ARG A 176 22.95 -18.21 -35.09
N TYR A 177 23.00 -19.54 -35.13
CA TYR A 177 23.98 -20.32 -34.37
C TYR A 177 25.41 -20.14 -34.88
N VAL A 178 25.58 -20.00 -36.20
CA VAL A 178 26.89 -19.80 -36.84
C VAL A 178 27.39 -18.36 -36.68
N VAL A 179 26.50 -17.37 -36.75
CA VAL A 179 26.85 -15.94 -36.63
C VAL A 179 26.86 -15.53 -35.16
N SER A 180 28.06 -15.40 -34.59
CA SER A 180 28.28 -14.99 -33.19
C SER A 180 27.91 -13.54 -32.89
N ASN A 181 27.78 -12.68 -33.90
CA ASN A 181 27.34 -11.30 -33.72
C ASN A 181 25.82 -11.22 -33.64
N GLU A 182 25.28 -11.28 -32.41
CA GLU A 182 23.84 -11.15 -32.12
C GLU A 182 23.21 -9.87 -32.67
N GLY A 183 24.01 -8.83 -32.90
CA GLY A 183 23.57 -7.56 -33.51
C GLY A 183 23.14 -7.70 -34.97
N GLU A 184 23.47 -8.80 -35.65
CA GLU A 184 23.09 -9.09 -37.04
C GLU A 184 21.76 -9.84 -37.13
N HIS A 185 21.33 -10.52 -36.06
CA HIS A 185 20.20 -11.46 -36.09
C HIS A 185 18.85 -10.83 -36.44
N GLY A 186 18.76 -9.50 -36.43
CA GLY A 186 17.58 -8.72 -36.77
C GLY A 186 17.39 -8.43 -38.25
N PHE A 187 18.45 -8.47 -39.05
CA PHE A 187 18.43 -8.08 -40.46
C PHE A 187 19.38 -8.97 -41.26
N PHE A 188 18.88 -9.61 -42.31
CA PHE A 188 19.63 -10.64 -43.04
C PHE A 188 19.17 -10.75 -44.49
N LEU A 189 19.91 -11.50 -45.30
CA LEU A 189 19.56 -11.84 -46.68
C LEU A 189 19.06 -13.27 -46.74
N ALA A 190 18.11 -13.54 -47.63
CA ALA A 190 17.62 -14.90 -47.88
C ALA A 190 17.47 -15.13 -49.38
N LYS A 191 17.82 -16.34 -49.85
CA LYS A 191 17.56 -16.77 -51.23
C LYS A 191 17.01 -18.19 -51.29
N LYS A 192 16.25 -18.48 -52.35
CA LYS A 192 15.86 -19.86 -52.70
C LYS A 192 16.87 -20.41 -53.71
N VAL A 193 17.46 -21.55 -53.39
CA VAL A 193 18.37 -22.28 -54.30
C VAL A 193 17.63 -23.53 -54.76
N ARG A 194 17.23 -23.56 -56.04
CA ARG A 194 16.49 -24.69 -56.62
C ARG A 194 17.43 -25.87 -56.85
N LEU A 195 16.95 -27.07 -56.54
CA LEU A 195 17.72 -28.31 -56.63
C LEU A 195 17.58 -28.90 -58.03
N GLU A 196 18.26 -28.36 -59.03
CA GLU A 196 18.23 -28.93 -60.40
C GLU A 196 19.32 -29.98 -60.67
N ASP A 197 20.28 -30.24 -59.77
CA ASP A 197 21.33 -31.27 -60.00
C ASP A 197 21.94 -31.82 -58.69
N VAL A 198 21.20 -32.61 -57.91
CA VAL A 198 21.81 -33.42 -56.83
C VAL A 198 21.20 -34.83 -56.81
N THR A 199 22.07 -35.83 -56.95
CA THR A 199 21.74 -37.26 -56.80
C THR A 199 21.09 -37.54 -55.44
N PRO A 200 20.08 -38.43 -55.37
CA PRO A 200 19.36 -38.72 -54.13
C PRO A 200 20.31 -39.33 -53.10
N LYS A 201 20.43 -38.68 -51.93
CA LYS A 201 21.13 -39.26 -50.77
C LYS A 201 20.31 -40.40 -50.16
N PRO A 202 20.94 -41.42 -49.54
CA PRO A 202 20.25 -42.59 -49.01
C PRO A 202 19.35 -42.24 -47.81
N LEU A 203 18.21 -42.92 -47.76
CA LEU A 203 17.15 -42.86 -46.74
C LEU A 203 17.63 -43.39 -45.38
N LEU A 204 18.34 -42.57 -44.61
CA LEU A 204 18.53 -42.75 -43.17
C LEU A 204 18.68 -41.38 -42.48
N ASP A 205 17.66 -40.53 -42.59
CA ASP A 205 17.36 -39.44 -41.65
C ASP A 205 15.99 -38.82 -42.01
N ASP A 206 15.25 -38.32 -41.02
CA ASP A 206 14.05 -37.49 -41.23
C ASP A 206 14.46 -36.15 -41.90
N GLY A 207 14.73 -36.21 -43.20
CA GLY A 207 15.24 -35.10 -43.99
C GLY A 207 14.24 -33.93 -44.11
N PRO A 208 14.73 -32.71 -44.40
CA PRO A 208 13.90 -31.52 -44.55
C PRO A 208 12.82 -31.76 -45.62
N ALA A 209 11.61 -31.26 -45.35
CA ALA A 209 10.46 -31.42 -46.24
C ALA A 209 10.83 -31.08 -47.68
N ASP A 210 10.48 -31.97 -48.63
CA ASP A 210 10.71 -31.74 -50.05
C ASP A 210 9.82 -30.58 -50.54
N ILE A 211 10.40 -29.38 -50.56
CA ILE A 211 9.78 -28.12 -51.00
C ILE A 211 10.36 -27.66 -52.36
N GLY A 212 11.16 -28.49 -53.03
CA GLY A 212 11.76 -28.19 -54.35
C GLY A 212 12.91 -27.17 -54.36
N TYR A 213 13.24 -26.57 -53.21
CA TYR A 213 14.37 -25.64 -53.05
C TYR A 213 14.90 -25.66 -51.61
N ARG A 214 16.08 -25.09 -51.39
CA ARG A 214 16.61 -24.84 -50.05
C ARG A 214 16.76 -23.35 -49.78
N TRP A 215 16.53 -22.94 -48.53
CA TRP A 215 16.83 -21.60 -48.05
C TRP A 215 18.32 -21.47 -47.73
N GLU A 216 18.93 -20.40 -48.22
CA GLU A 216 20.27 -19.97 -47.81
C GLU A 216 20.16 -18.58 -47.20
N ILE A 217 20.74 -18.40 -46.00
CA ILE A 217 20.68 -17.18 -45.21
C ILE A 217 22.08 -16.58 -45.11
N GLY A 218 22.19 -15.26 -45.31
CA GLY A 218 23.45 -14.52 -45.27
C GLY A 218 23.35 -13.22 -44.50
N SER A 219 24.49 -12.63 -44.14
CA SER A 219 24.54 -11.33 -43.48
C SER A 219 24.29 -10.22 -44.51
N LEU A 220 23.82 -9.04 -44.05
CA LEU A 220 23.56 -7.90 -44.94
C LEU A 220 24.80 -7.47 -45.77
N ARG A 221 26.01 -7.65 -45.22
CA ARG A 221 27.26 -7.35 -45.91
C ARG A 221 27.47 -8.20 -47.17
N ASP A 222 26.91 -9.41 -47.19
CA ASP A 222 27.15 -10.38 -48.25
C ASP A 222 26.48 -9.98 -49.56
N PHE A 223 25.55 -9.00 -49.51
CA PHE A 223 24.96 -8.42 -50.72
C PHE A 223 26.04 -7.87 -51.65
N GLU A 224 26.98 -7.09 -51.10
CA GLU A 224 28.03 -6.43 -51.86
C GLU A 224 29.14 -7.40 -52.30
N THR A 225 29.24 -8.57 -51.66
CA THR A 225 30.18 -9.64 -52.03
C THR A 225 29.57 -10.68 -52.98
N GLY A 226 28.32 -10.48 -53.42
CA GLY A 226 27.70 -11.31 -54.45
C GLY A 226 26.84 -12.46 -53.94
N PHE A 227 26.23 -12.36 -52.76
CA PHE A 227 25.32 -13.38 -52.20
C PHE A 227 24.23 -13.85 -53.16
N PHE A 228 23.72 -12.94 -54.02
CA PHE A 228 22.67 -13.22 -55.01
C PHE A 228 23.20 -13.52 -56.42
N ASN A 229 24.50 -13.71 -56.60
CA ASN A 229 25.06 -14.08 -57.91
C ASN A 229 24.46 -15.41 -58.39
N ASN A 230 24.05 -15.47 -59.66
CA ASN A 230 23.44 -16.65 -60.30
C ASN A 230 22.11 -17.11 -59.67
N VAL A 231 21.37 -16.21 -59.03
CA VAL A 231 20.02 -16.48 -58.49
C VAL A 231 19.01 -15.64 -59.26
N GLU A 232 17.86 -16.18 -59.65
CA GLU A 232 16.81 -15.40 -60.33
C GLU A 232 16.20 -14.31 -59.41
N GLU A 233 15.75 -13.18 -59.96
CA GLU A 233 15.24 -12.04 -59.18
C GLU A 233 14.06 -12.43 -58.26
N GLU A 234 13.23 -13.38 -58.71
CA GLU A 234 12.09 -13.91 -57.97
C GLU A 234 12.46 -14.66 -56.67
N ASP A 235 13.71 -15.14 -56.59
CA ASP A 235 14.25 -15.97 -55.52
C ASP A 235 15.23 -15.20 -54.61
N ARG A 236 15.29 -13.86 -54.70
CA ARG A 236 16.13 -12.97 -53.88
C ARG A 236 15.30 -12.18 -52.87
N TYR A 237 15.65 -12.25 -51.59
CA TYR A 237 14.90 -11.60 -50.51
C TYR A 237 15.83 -10.85 -49.54
N VAL A 238 15.44 -9.62 -49.19
CA VAL A 238 16.05 -8.91 -48.05
C VAL A 238 15.09 -9.04 -46.86
N ALA A 239 15.60 -9.48 -45.72
CA ALA A 239 14.78 -9.91 -44.61
C ALA A 239 15.07 -9.11 -43.34
N PHE A 240 14.05 -9.00 -42.48
CA PHE A 240 14.20 -8.49 -41.13
C PHE A 240 13.23 -9.18 -40.19
N VAL A 241 13.57 -9.21 -38.90
CA VAL A 241 12.69 -9.69 -37.85
C VAL A 241 11.55 -8.69 -37.67
N ASP A 242 10.33 -9.13 -37.96
CA ASP A 242 9.14 -8.29 -37.91
C ASP A 242 8.26 -8.64 -36.69
N PRO A 243 8.22 -7.80 -35.65
CA PRO A 243 7.28 -7.95 -34.54
C PRO A 243 5.83 -7.60 -34.86
N SER A 244 5.50 -7.15 -36.07
CA SER A 244 4.11 -6.86 -36.46
C SER A 244 3.29 -8.14 -36.66
N ASN A 245 2.07 -8.15 -36.10
CA ASN A 245 1.07 -9.19 -36.35
C ASN A 245 -0.02 -8.74 -37.33
N TYR A 246 0.10 -7.53 -37.90
CA TYR A 246 -0.85 -7.07 -38.92
C TYR A 246 -0.65 -7.84 -40.23
N PRO A 247 -1.72 -8.21 -40.95
CA PRO A 247 -1.61 -9.05 -42.15
C PRO A 247 -0.64 -8.56 -43.22
N GLU A 248 -0.59 -7.25 -43.47
CA GLU A 248 0.23 -6.64 -44.54
C GLU A 248 1.04 -5.42 -44.09
N SER A 249 0.92 -5.00 -42.83
CA SER A 249 1.64 -3.83 -42.32
C SER A 249 2.91 -4.26 -41.57
N PRO A 250 4.11 -4.03 -42.12
CA PRO A 250 5.37 -4.35 -41.44
C PRO A 250 5.65 -3.40 -40.27
N SER A 251 6.48 -3.84 -39.33
CA SER A 251 6.91 -2.99 -38.22
C SER A 251 7.91 -1.90 -38.63
N TRP A 252 8.08 -0.97 -37.70
CA TRP A 252 8.84 0.26 -37.83
C TRP A 252 10.28 0.15 -38.41
N PRO A 253 11.11 -0.86 -38.05
CA PRO A 253 12.50 -0.94 -38.51
C PRO A 253 12.69 -1.01 -40.03
N LEU A 254 11.67 -1.49 -40.76
CA LEU A 254 11.74 -1.63 -42.21
C LEU A 254 12.06 -0.30 -42.91
N ARG A 255 11.63 0.84 -42.35
CA ARG A 255 11.94 2.17 -42.91
C ARG A 255 13.45 2.40 -43.06
N ASN A 256 14.22 2.05 -42.03
CA ASN A 256 15.67 2.23 -42.03
C ASN A 256 16.36 1.21 -42.96
N LEU A 257 15.86 -0.02 -43.01
CA LEU A 257 16.36 -1.04 -43.94
C LEU A 257 16.15 -0.62 -45.41
N LEU A 258 14.99 -0.03 -45.74
CA LEU A 258 14.70 0.48 -47.07
C LEU A 258 15.63 1.64 -47.48
N ALA A 259 16.03 2.48 -46.52
CA ALA A 259 17.03 3.52 -46.76
C ALA A 259 18.42 2.91 -47.09
N LEU A 260 18.82 1.84 -46.39
CA LEU A 260 20.03 1.08 -46.69
C LEU A 260 19.97 0.45 -48.08
N ILE A 261 18.88 -0.26 -48.41
CA ILE A 261 18.69 -0.93 -49.70
C ILE A 261 18.81 0.07 -50.85
N ARG A 262 18.17 1.24 -50.74
CA ARG A 262 18.30 2.29 -51.75
C ARG A 262 19.75 2.78 -51.87
N GLN A 263 20.36 3.16 -50.75
CA GLN A 263 21.63 3.89 -50.76
C GLN A 263 22.84 3.00 -51.11
N ARG A 264 22.87 1.77 -50.59
CA ARG A 264 24.00 0.84 -50.74
C ARG A 264 23.77 -0.18 -51.84
N TYR A 265 22.60 -0.82 -51.85
CA TYR A 265 22.30 -1.86 -52.84
C TYR A 265 21.84 -1.29 -54.19
N ARG A 266 21.49 0.00 -54.24
CA ARG A 266 21.04 0.72 -55.45
C ARG A 266 19.86 0.05 -56.13
N LEU A 267 19.01 -0.62 -55.34
CA LEU A 267 17.80 -1.27 -55.83
C LEU A 267 16.63 -0.28 -55.81
N ASN A 268 15.85 -0.29 -56.87
CA ASN A 268 14.54 0.39 -56.98
C ASN A 268 13.35 -0.59 -56.87
N LYS A 269 13.63 -1.90 -56.86
CA LYS A 269 12.68 -3.00 -56.71
C LYS A 269 13.29 -4.06 -55.81
N VAL A 270 12.54 -4.56 -54.84
CA VAL A 270 13.01 -5.54 -53.85
C VAL A 270 11.85 -6.37 -53.29
N LYS A 271 12.10 -7.65 -52.99
CA LYS A 271 11.20 -8.47 -52.17
C LYS A 271 11.65 -8.43 -50.71
N ILE A 272 10.80 -7.92 -49.82
CA ILE A 272 11.06 -7.88 -48.38
C ILE A 272 10.42 -9.07 -47.69
N LEU A 273 11.24 -9.91 -47.06
CA LEU A 273 10.77 -10.98 -46.17
C LEU A 273 10.60 -10.44 -44.75
N CYS A 274 9.35 -10.26 -44.33
CA CYS A 274 9.01 -9.88 -42.96
C CYS A 274 8.97 -11.16 -42.11
N TYR A 275 10.07 -11.47 -41.42
CA TYR A 275 10.24 -12.70 -40.66
C TYR A 275 9.49 -12.62 -39.32
N ARG A 276 8.38 -13.36 -39.21
CA ARG A 276 7.44 -13.33 -38.07
C ARG A 276 7.32 -14.67 -37.34
N ASP A 277 7.99 -15.70 -37.86
CA ASP A 277 7.90 -17.05 -37.32
C ASP A 277 8.80 -17.25 -36.09
N THR A 278 8.39 -18.17 -35.23
CA THR A 278 9.14 -18.56 -34.03
C THR A 278 9.36 -20.07 -34.03
N GLN A 279 10.43 -20.53 -33.38
CA GLN A 279 10.79 -21.96 -33.39
C GLN A 279 9.63 -22.87 -32.95
N GLY A 280 8.93 -22.50 -31.87
CA GLY A 280 7.82 -23.28 -31.33
C GLY A 280 6.56 -23.29 -32.19
N ARG A 281 6.41 -22.35 -33.13
CA ARG A 281 5.22 -22.20 -33.98
C ARG A 281 5.58 -22.09 -35.48
N ARG A 282 6.72 -22.66 -35.88
CA ARG A 282 7.28 -22.58 -37.25
C ARG A 282 6.35 -23.09 -38.36
N HIS A 283 5.39 -23.93 -38.01
CA HIS A 283 4.40 -24.51 -38.93
C HIS A 283 3.23 -23.56 -39.26
N GLU A 284 3.07 -22.45 -38.52
CA GLU A 284 1.96 -21.50 -38.71
C GLU A 284 2.17 -20.54 -39.89
N ALA A 285 3.36 -20.50 -40.49
CA ALA A 285 3.70 -19.73 -41.68
C ALA A 285 3.25 -18.26 -41.61
N ARG A 286 3.71 -17.57 -40.56
CA ARG A 286 3.31 -16.20 -40.23
C ARG A 286 4.11 -15.16 -41.00
N SER A 287 5.31 -15.50 -41.47
CA SER A 287 6.13 -14.61 -42.27
C SER A 287 5.44 -14.25 -43.58
N ILE A 288 5.62 -12.99 -44.00
CA ILE A 288 5.04 -12.47 -45.24
C ILE A 288 6.14 -11.90 -46.13
N ILE A 289 5.92 -11.93 -47.44
CA ILE A 289 6.83 -11.36 -48.42
C ILE A 289 6.14 -10.20 -49.12
N LEU A 290 6.77 -9.03 -49.09
CA LEU A 290 6.24 -7.80 -49.66
C LEU A 290 7.05 -7.42 -50.91
N PRO A 291 6.48 -7.50 -52.11
CA PRO A 291 7.13 -7.02 -53.32
C PRO A 291 7.00 -5.49 -53.42
N LEU A 292 8.11 -4.78 -53.24
CA LEU A 292 8.17 -3.33 -53.19
C LEU A 292 8.92 -2.76 -54.40
N ALA A 293 8.46 -1.61 -54.89
CA ALA A 293 9.19 -0.81 -55.86
C ALA A 293 9.03 0.69 -55.59
N MET A 294 9.97 1.46 -56.08
CA MET A 294 9.89 2.92 -56.12
C MET A 294 9.67 3.40 -57.55
N ASP A 295 9.19 4.63 -57.69
CA ASP A 295 9.20 5.31 -58.97
C ASP A 295 10.67 5.50 -59.43
N PRO A 296 10.97 5.39 -60.73
CA PRO A 296 12.34 5.51 -61.24
C PRO A 296 12.92 6.91 -60.95
N VAL A 297 14.19 6.94 -60.55
CA VAL A 297 14.94 8.17 -60.21
C VAL A 297 16.25 8.16 -60.97
N ASP A 298 16.66 9.32 -61.52
CA ASP A 298 17.90 9.46 -62.31
C ASP A 298 19.17 9.16 -61.50
N ASP A 299 19.15 9.41 -60.19
CA ASP A 299 20.22 9.03 -59.26
C ASP A 299 19.62 8.27 -58.05
N THR A 300 20.11 7.05 -57.84
CA THR A 300 19.72 6.23 -56.69
C THR A 300 20.44 6.65 -55.41
N GLN A 301 21.58 7.35 -55.52
CA GLN A 301 22.36 7.82 -54.37
C GLN A 301 21.86 9.18 -53.89
N GLN A 302 21.45 9.23 -52.62
CA GLN A 302 21.04 10.47 -51.97
C GLN A 302 22.23 11.04 -51.18
N THR A 303 22.58 12.30 -51.45
CA THR A 303 23.66 13.02 -50.75
C THR A 303 23.16 13.68 -49.46
N LYS A 304 21.90 14.12 -49.43
CA LYS A 304 21.27 14.75 -48.28
C LYS A 304 20.56 13.72 -47.41
N MET A 305 20.72 13.83 -46.08
CA MET A 305 20.00 13.00 -45.12
C MET A 305 18.48 13.15 -45.30
N PRO A 306 17.72 12.04 -45.35
CA PRO A 306 16.27 12.09 -45.39
C PRO A 306 15.64 12.65 -44.11
N SER A 307 14.36 13.02 -44.19
CA SER A 307 13.59 13.43 -43.00
C SER A 307 13.44 12.27 -42.01
N VAL A 308 13.52 12.59 -40.72
CA VAL A 308 13.44 11.62 -39.62
C VAL A 308 12.18 11.84 -38.79
N THR A 309 11.51 10.75 -38.42
CA THR A 309 10.39 10.76 -37.45
C THR A 309 10.49 9.58 -36.50
N GLY A 310 9.70 9.55 -35.42
CA GLY A 310 9.70 8.37 -34.54
C GLY A 310 9.33 8.56 -33.08
N TRP A 311 8.91 9.75 -32.63
CA TRP A 311 8.45 9.92 -31.25
C TRP A 311 7.24 9.04 -30.95
N GLU A 312 7.29 8.33 -29.83
CA GLU A 312 6.24 7.40 -29.41
C GLU A 312 4.95 8.15 -29.11
N ARG A 313 3.81 7.53 -29.44
CA ARG A 313 2.47 8.02 -29.07
C ARG A 313 2.01 7.40 -27.75
N ASP A 314 1.23 8.14 -26.99
CA ASP A 314 0.55 7.60 -25.81
C ASP A 314 -0.63 6.70 -26.19
N GLY A 315 -1.30 6.09 -25.20
CA GLY A 315 -2.46 5.24 -25.43
C GLY A 315 -3.66 5.94 -26.07
N SER A 316 -3.65 7.29 -26.15
CA SER A 316 -4.66 8.09 -26.85
C SER A 316 -4.23 8.47 -28.28
N GLY A 317 -3.08 7.99 -28.74
CA GLY A 317 -2.54 8.28 -30.07
C GLY A 317 -1.85 9.65 -30.19
N LYS A 318 -1.67 10.38 -29.09
CA LYS A 318 -1.03 11.71 -29.09
C LYS A 318 0.47 11.62 -28.85
N LEU A 319 1.22 12.56 -29.41
CA LEU A 319 2.67 12.68 -29.18
C LEU A 319 2.91 13.30 -27.81
N ARG A 320 3.04 12.46 -26.78
CA ARG A 320 3.19 12.90 -25.39
C ARG A 320 4.08 11.94 -24.61
N ALA A 321 4.89 12.51 -23.71
CA ALA A 321 5.63 11.75 -22.71
C ALA A 321 4.71 10.97 -21.76
N ARG A 322 5.20 9.83 -21.27
CA ARG A 322 4.53 8.97 -20.29
C ARG A 322 5.05 9.23 -18.89
N ILE A 323 4.24 8.89 -17.89
CA ILE A 323 4.57 9.00 -16.46
C ILE A 323 4.26 7.66 -15.80
N ALA A 324 5.27 7.04 -15.20
CA ALA A 324 5.11 5.88 -14.32
C ALA A 324 5.15 6.34 -12.85
N ASN A 325 4.14 5.95 -12.06
CA ASN A 325 4.10 6.18 -10.62
C ASN A 325 4.52 4.91 -9.89
N LEU A 326 5.65 4.97 -9.18
CA LEU A 326 6.30 3.83 -8.54
C LEU A 326 6.22 3.92 -7.02
N ALA A 327 5.53 4.92 -6.46
CA ALA A 327 5.45 5.15 -5.02
C ALA A 327 4.91 3.94 -4.26
N GLU A 328 3.95 3.20 -4.80
CA GLU A 328 3.39 2.01 -4.15
C GLU A 328 4.39 0.86 -4.01
N TYR A 329 5.43 0.82 -4.85
CA TYR A 329 6.42 -0.25 -4.87
C TYR A 329 7.75 0.15 -4.22
N MET A 330 7.99 1.45 -4.05
CA MET A 330 9.30 1.97 -3.65
C MET A 330 9.27 2.88 -2.41
N ASP A 331 8.13 3.41 -2.00
CA ASP A 331 8.02 4.25 -0.79
C ASP A 331 7.94 3.36 0.47
N PRO A 332 8.97 3.36 1.35
CA PRO A 332 8.98 2.52 2.55
C PRO A 332 7.78 2.75 3.47
N THR A 333 7.26 3.97 3.51
CA THR A 333 6.12 4.33 4.36
C THR A 333 4.84 3.67 3.86
N ARG A 334 4.63 3.68 2.54
CA ARG A 334 3.48 3.01 1.90
C ARG A 334 3.58 1.50 2.00
N LEU A 335 4.79 0.96 1.84
CA LEU A 335 5.03 -0.48 2.01
C LEU A 335 4.70 -0.94 3.43
N ALA A 336 5.10 -0.17 4.46
CA ALA A 336 4.75 -0.45 5.84
C ALA A 336 3.23 -0.38 6.09
N ASP A 337 2.56 0.65 5.56
CA ASP A 337 1.10 0.80 5.64
C ASP A 337 0.36 -0.38 5.00
N GLN A 338 0.76 -0.78 3.79
CA GLN A 338 0.19 -1.93 3.09
C GLN A 338 0.42 -3.24 3.85
N ALA A 339 1.61 -3.45 4.43
CA ALA A 339 1.93 -4.64 5.19
C ALA A 339 1.09 -4.76 6.47
N VAL A 340 0.88 -3.66 7.20
CA VAL A 340 0.00 -3.62 8.39
C VAL A 340 -1.44 -3.93 7.99
N ASP A 341 -1.97 -3.25 6.97
CA ASP A 341 -3.34 -3.47 6.50
C ASP A 341 -3.56 -4.89 5.96
N LEU A 342 -2.54 -5.51 5.34
CA LEU A 342 -2.60 -6.88 4.85
C LEU A 342 -2.73 -7.89 6.01
N ASN A 343 -2.01 -7.71 7.11
CA ASN A 343 -2.11 -8.62 8.26
C ASN A 343 -3.52 -8.65 8.85
N LEU A 344 -4.17 -7.49 8.99
CA LEU A 344 -5.55 -7.39 9.45
C LEU A 344 -6.54 -8.00 8.44
N LYS A 345 -6.35 -7.72 7.13
CA LYS A 345 -7.17 -8.33 6.07
C LYS A 345 -7.05 -9.85 6.04
N LEU A 346 -5.88 -10.42 6.35
CA LEU A 346 -5.70 -11.87 6.45
C LEU A 346 -6.52 -12.46 7.61
N MET A 347 -6.64 -11.78 8.75
CA MET A 347 -7.53 -12.20 9.84
C MET A 347 -8.99 -12.25 9.36
N LYS A 348 -9.45 -11.19 8.69
CA LYS A 348 -10.80 -11.13 8.10
C LYS A 348 -11.04 -12.27 7.11
N TRP A 349 -10.16 -12.45 6.13
CA TRP A 349 -10.39 -13.43 5.06
C TRP A 349 -10.29 -14.88 5.54
N ARG A 350 -9.42 -15.17 6.52
CA ARG A 350 -9.17 -16.55 6.97
C ARG A 350 -10.06 -16.98 8.13
N LEU A 351 -10.40 -16.08 9.05
CA LEU A 351 -10.99 -16.43 10.35
C LEU A 351 -12.36 -15.78 10.59
N ALA A 352 -12.51 -14.49 10.26
CA ALA A 352 -13.72 -13.73 10.57
C ALA A 352 -14.20 -12.90 9.35
N PRO A 353 -14.90 -13.50 8.36
CA PRO A 353 -15.25 -12.82 7.10
C PRO A 353 -16.12 -11.57 7.26
N ASN A 354 -16.95 -11.53 8.30
CA ASN A 354 -17.83 -10.41 8.62
C ASN A 354 -17.17 -9.33 9.50
N LEU A 355 -15.88 -9.46 9.84
CA LEU A 355 -15.13 -8.46 10.58
C LEU A 355 -15.04 -7.15 9.78
N ASP A 356 -15.51 -6.05 10.38
CA ASP A 356 -15.37 -4.70 9.86
C ASP A 356 -14.12 -4.03 10.43
N LEU A 357 -13.03 -4.14 9.66
CA LEU A 357 -11.75 -3.49 9.96
C LEU A 357 -11.77 -1.98 9.73
N ASP A 358 -12.63 -1.48 8.84
CA ASP A 358 -12.66 -0.06 8.49
C ASP A 358 -13.28 0.75 9.63
N THR A 359 -14.31 0.23 10.29
CA THR A 359 -14.87 0.85 11.50
C THR A 359 -13.81 0.95 12.61
N ILE A 360 -12.99 -0.08 12.82
CA ILE A 360 -11.91 -0.05 13.81
C ILE A 360 -10.84 0.99 13.41
N LYS A 361 -10.35 0.93 12.16
CA LYS A 361 -9.32 1.83 11.62
C LYS A 361 -9.69 3.31 11.77
N ASN A 362 -10.94 3.65 11.51
CA ASN A 362 -11.45 5.02 11.48
C ASN A 362 -11.90 5.56 12.85
N THR A 363 -11.98 4.72 13.88
CA THR A 363 -12.36 5.15 15.24
C THR A 363 -11.28 6.06 15.82
N LYS A 364 -11.66 7.27 16.26
CA LYS A 364 -10.75 8.21 16.93
C LYS A 364 -10.74 7.94 18.43
N CYS A 365 -9.57 7.59 18.97
CA CYS A 365 -9.42 7.22 20.37
C CYS A 365 -8.74 8.33 21.19
N LEU A 366 -9.43 8.81 22.22
CA LEU A 366 -8.86 9.70 23.25
C LEU A 366 -8.42 8.87 24.45
N LEU A 367 -7.13 8.92 24.80
CA LEU A 367 -6.54 8.21 25.93
C LEU A 367 -6.25 9.21 27.07
N LEU A 368 -7.09 9.18 28.11
CA LEU A 368 -6.91 9.98 29.31
C LEU A 368 -5.99 9.23 30.27
N GLY A 369 -4.70 9.55 30.19
CA GLY A 369 -3.59 8.89 30.86
C GLY A 369 -2.60 8.29 29.85
N ALA A 370 -1.34 8.74 29.91
CA ALA A 370 -0.21 8.22 29.13
C ALA A 370 0.75 7.37 29.98
N GLY A 371 0.29 6.90 31.15
CA GLY A 371 1.02 6.00 32.03
C GLY A 371 1.07 4.55 31.51
N THR A 372 1.09 3.60 32.46
CA THR A 372 1.23 2.16 32.15
C THR A 372 0.09 1.68 31.23
N LEU A 373 -1.16 1.97 31.59
CA LEU A 373 -2.33 1.59 30.78
C LEU A 373 -2.31 2.28 29.41
N GLY A 374 -2.15 3.61 29.37
CA GLY A 374 -2.11 4.38 28.12
C GLY A 374 -1.10 3.83 27.10
N SER A 375 0.09 3.47 27.58
CA SER A 375 1.15 2.92 26.74
C SER A 375 0.83 1.54 26.14
N TYR A 376 0.19 0.65 26.89
CA TYR A 376 -0.20 -0.67 26.37
C TYR A 376 -1.46 -0.59 25.51
N VAL A 377 -2.47 0.18 25.93
CA VAL A 377 -3.71 0.41 25.17
C VAL A 377 -3.39 0.96 23.78
N SER A 378 -2.54 1.99 23.68
CA SER A 378 -2.22 2.58 22.39
C SER A 378 -1.48 1.63 21.44
N ARG A 379 -0.60 0.76 21.96
CA ARG A 379 0.07 -0.27 21.17
C ARG A 379 -0.92 -1.32 20.64
N ASN A 380 -1.89 -1.73 21.46
CA ASN A 380 -2.94 -2.66 21.04
C ASN A 380 -3.88 -2.01 20.00
N LEU A 381 -4.27 -0.75 20.19
CA LEU A 381 -5.09 0.01 19.22
C LEU A 381 -4.38 0.11 17.85
N MET A 382 -3.09 0.44 17.85
CA MET A 382 -2.29 0.49 16.63
C MET A 382 -2.17 -0.90 15.97
N GLY A 383 -2.05 -1.97 16.78
CA GLY A 383 -2.07 -3.36 16.28
C GLY A 383 -3.37 -3.72 15.57
N TRP A 384 -4.49 -3.16 16.01
CA TRP A 384 -5.81 -3.26 15.37
C TRP A 384 -6.03 -2.28 14.20
N GLY A 385 -5.02 -1.47 13.87
CA GLY A 385 -5.06 -0.55 12.73
C GLY A 385 -5.66 0.82 13.01
N VAL A 386 -5.99 1.16 14.26
CA VAL A 386 -6.49 2.49 14.64
C VAL A 386 -5.50 3.57 14.23
N ARG A 387 -5.98 4.59 13.50
CA ARG A 387 -5.10 5.65 12.95
C ARG A 387 -5.03 6.90 13.81
N LYS A 388 -6.11 7.33 14.47
CA LYS A 388 -6.14 8.56 15.28
C LYS A 388 -6.11 8.23 16.78
N ILE A 389 -5.00 8.56 17.44
CA ILE A 389 -4.81 8.34 18.89
C ILE A 389 -4.33 9.65 19.52
N THR A 390 -5.07 10.14 20.51
CA THR A 390 -4.74 11.38 21.21
C THR A 390 -4.51 11.10 22.68
N PHE A 391 -3.37 11.50 23.23
CA PHE A 391 -3.03 11.34 24.64
C PHE A 391 -3.31 12.62 25.43
N VAL A 392 -3.82 12.47 26.64
CA VAL A 392 -3.94 13.52 27.65
C VAL A 392 -3.21 13.05 28.91
N ASP A 393 -2.19 13.78 29.32
CA ASP A 393 -1.45 13.51 30.56
C ASP A 393 -0.69 14.77 30.99
N TYR A 394 -0.79 15.13 32.27
CA TYR A 394 -0.09 16.30 32.83
C TYR A 394 1.36 15.99 33.24
N GLY A 395 1.68 14.72 33.49
CA GLY A 395 2.95 14.29 34.09
C GLY A 395 4.15 14.28 33.14
N ALA A 396 5.34 14.26 33.74
CA ALA A 396 6.61 14.04 33.06
C ALA A 396 7.10 12.58 33.26
N VAL A 397 7.92 12.09 32.34
CA VAL A 397 8.53 10.75 32.41
C VAL A 397 9.56 10.72 33.54
N SER A 398 9.40 9.79 34.49
CA SER A 398 10.37 9.56 35.58
C SER A 398 11.18 8.27 35.38
N PHE A 399 12.33 8.14 36.07
CA PHE A 399 13.24 7.00 35.92
C PHE A 399 12.62 5.61 36.16
N SER A 400 11.55 5.52 36.95
CA SER A 400 10.84 4.26 37.19
C SER A 400 9.83 3.90 36.10
N ASN A 401 9.55 4.83 35.17
CA ASN A 401 8.50 4.66 34.16
C ASN A 401 8.88 3.72 33.00
N PRO A 402 10.07 3.81 32.36
CA PRO A 402 10.38 3.04 31.14
C PRO A 402 10.19 1.52 31.27
N VAL A 403 10.44 0.95 32.45
CA VAL A 403 10.31 -0.50 32.70
C VAL A 403 8.84 -0.97 32.81
N ARG A 404 7.89 -0.04 32.95
CA ARG A 404 6.45 -0.33 33.05
C ARG A 404 5.64 0.30 31.91
N GLN A 405 6.13 1.38 31.31
CA GLN A 405 5.43 2.23 30.35
C GLN A 405 6.13 2.11 28.99
N PRO A 406 5.73 1.16 28.11
CA PRO A 406 6.50 0.74 26.93
C PRO A 406 6.53 1.76 25.77
N LEU A 407 6.24 3.04 26.01
CA LEU A 407 6.45 4.13 25.07
C LEU A 407 7.64 5.03 25.44
N PHE A 408 8.20 4.85 26.64
CA PHE A 408 9.27 5.72 27.14
C PHE A 408 10.59 4.95 27.25
N GLN A 409 11.69 5.66 26.97
CA GLN A 409 13.04 5.14 27.12
C GLN A 409 13.78 5.86 28.27
N PHE A 410 14.93 5.31 28.68
CA PHE A 410 15.78 5.93 29.69
C PHE A 410 16.11 7.40 29.37
N ASN A 411 16.42 7.70 28.10
CA ASN A 411 16.76 9.05 27.65
C ASN A 411 15.61 10.05 27.82
N ASP A 412 14.36 9.58 27.87
CA ASP A 412 13.20 10.45 28.07
C ASP A 412 13.05 10.93 29.52
N CYS A 413 13.80 10.34 30.46
CA CYS A 413 13.83 10.71 31.88
C CYS A 413 14.83 11.84 32.17
N LEU A 414 15.76 12.11 31.24
CA LEU A 414 16.83 13.08 31.44
C LEU A 414 16.27 14.52 31.42
N ALA A 415 17.06 15.47 31.94
CA ALA A 415 16.73 16.91 31.96
C ALA A 415 15.35 17.25 32.60
N GLY A 416 14.97 16.52 33.65
CA GLY A 416 13.70 16.73 34.37
C GLY A 416 12.53 15.92 33.81
N GLY A 417 12.76 15.09 32.79
CA GLY A 417 11.75 14.23 32.18
C GLY A 417 10.95 14.94 31.10
N LYS A 418 10.75 14.29 29.96
CA LYS A 418 9.88 14.81 28.90
C LYS A 418 8.41 14.74 29.31
N PRO A 419 7.54 15.64 28.82
CA PRO A 419 6.09 15.52 29.02
C PRO A 419 5.55 14.23 28.42
N LYS A 420 4.81 13.44 29.21
CA LYS A 420 4.37 12.08 28.83
C LYS A 420 3.49 12.07 27.59
N ALA A 421 2.47 12.93 27.54
CA ALA A 421 1.52 12.95 26.43
C ALA A 421 2.20 13.21 25.08
N LEU A 422 3.08 14.20 25.02
CA LEU A 422 3.83 14.55 23.81
C LEU A 422 4.78 13.43 23.40
N ARG A 423 5.56 12.91 24.36
CA ARG A 423 6.53 11.85 24.07
C ARG A 423 5.84 10.55 23.64
N ALA A 424 4.69 10.21 24.21
CA ALA A 424 3.91 9.04 23.83
C ALA A 424 3.44 9.13 22.36
N ALA A 425 2.98 10.31 21.93
CA ALA A 425 2.59 10.54 20.54
C ALA A 425 3.77 10.42 19.56
N GLU A 426 4.94 10.96 19.93
CA GLU A 426 6.18 10.79 19.16
C GLU A 426 6.58 9.31 19.06
N ALA A 427 6.49 8.57 20.16
CA ALA A 427 6.84 7.15 20.20
C ALA A 427 5.95 6.30 19.28
N LEU A 428 4.65 6.61 19.18
CA LEU A 428 3.78 5.94 18.21
C LEU A 428 4.18 6.21 16.76
N LYS A 429 4.54 7.46 16.43
CA LYS A 429 5.01 7.82 15.07
C LYS A 429 6.35 7.18 14.73
N GLU A 430 7.22 6.98 15.72
CA GLU A 430 8.47 6.21 15.57
C GLU A 430 8.19 4.73 15.28
N ILE A 431 7.16 4.14 15.88
CA ILE A 431 6.79 2.74 15.64
C ILE A 431 6.12 2.56 14.27
N TYR A 432 5.18 3.43 13.93
CA TYR A 432 4.45 3.37 12.66
C TYR A 432 4.13 4.78 12.16
N PRO A 433 4.81 5.28 11.10
CA PRO A 433 4.65 6.65 10.64
C PRO A 433 3.26 7.01 10.10
N GLY A 434 2.42 6.02 9.78
CA GLY A 434 1.06 6.24 9.29
C GLY A 434 0.03 6.53 10.40
N VAL A 435 0.42 6.53 11.67
CA VAL A 435 -0.47 6.91 12.79
C VAL A 435 -0.56 8.43 12.95
N GLU A 436 -1.77 8.93 13.09
CA GLU A 436 -2.07 10.29 13.49
C GLU A 436 -2.10 10.38 15.02
N ALA A 437 -0.92 10.49 15.64
CA ALA A 437 -0.80 10.61 17.09
C ALA A 437 -0.58 12.05 17.56
N GLU A 438 -1.32 12.47 18.60
CA GLU A 438 -1.22 13.78 19.23
C GLU A 438 -1.16 13.66 20.77
N GLY A 439 -0.58 14.66 21.44
CA GLY A 439 -0.44 14.68 22.89
C GLY A 439 -0.76 16.05 23.45
N HIS A 440 -1.53 16.10 24.53
CA HIS A 440 -1.89 17.32 25.25
C HIS A 440 -1.44 17.23 26.70
N VAL A 441 -0.61 18.18 27.11
CA VAL A 441 -0.23 18.35 28.52
C VAL A 441 -1.36 19.09 29.21
N LEU A 442 -2.26 18.33 29.81
CA LEU A 442 -3.55 18.80 30.31
C LEU A 442 -3.87 18.12 31.64
N SER A 443 -4.27 18.90 32.65
CA SER A 443 -4.70 18.38 33.94
C SER A 443 -6.21 18.14 33.92
N VAL A 444 -6.65 16.97 34.37
CA VAL A 444 -8.08 16.68 34.50
C VAL A 444 -8.53 17.09 35.90
N PRO A 445 -9.52 17.98 36.05
CA PRO A 445 -10.04 18.38 37.36
C PRO A 445 -10.58 17.19 38.16
N MET A 446 -10.14 17.09 39.42
CA MET A 446 -10.48 15.97 40.32
C MET A 446 -11.61 16.36 41.28
N LEU A 447 -12.64 15.52 41.39
CA LEU A 447 -13.76 15.76 42.30
C LEU A 447 -13.28 15.86 43.76
N GLY A 448 -13.81 16.83 44.51
CA GLY A 448 -13.47 17.04 45.92
C GLY A 448 -12.16 17.80 46.20
N HIS A 449 -11.44 18.23 45.16
CA HIS A 449 -10.27 19.11 45.26
C HIS A 449 -10.66 20.55 44.90
N PRO A 450 -10.56 21.50 45.85
CA PRO A 450 -10.92 22.89 45.60
C PRO A 450 -10.13 23.52 44.45
N VAL A 451 -10.81 24.33 43.65
CA VAL A 451 -10.22 25.03 42.51
C VAL A 451 -9.32 26.15 43.04
N THR A 452 -8.01 26.03 42.84
CA THR A 452 -7.02 27.04 43.27
C THR A 452 -6.76 28.12 42.22
N ASP A 453 -6.90 27.79 40.94
CA ASP A 453 -6.77 28.69 39.78
C ASP A 453 -7.93 28.45 38.82
N GLU A 454 -9.00 29.22 38.96
CA GLU A 454 -10.23 29.02 38.20
C GLU A 454 -10.05 29.22 36.69
N ALA A 455 -9.25 30.21 36.29
CA ALA A 455 -9.01 30.50 34.88
C ALA A 455 -8.30 29.33 34.18
N LYS A 456 -7.29 28.76 34.84
CA LYS A 456 -6.57 27.59 34.32
C LYS A 456 -7.46 26.35 34.29
N VAL A 457 -8.16 26.03 35.38
CA VAL A 457 -9.00 24.82 35.45
C VAL A 457 -10.15 24.91 34.46
N LYS A 458 -10.72 26.10 34.23
CA LYS A 458 -11.72 26.31 33.18
C LYS A 458 -11.13 26.09 31.78
N ALA A 459 -9.94 26.61 31.50
CA ALA A 459 -9.28 26.39 30.21
C ALA A 459 -8.99 24.90 29.98
N ASP A 460 -8.56 24.18 31.04
CA ASP A 460 -8.33 22.75 30.99
C ASP A 460 -9.65 21.97 30.75
N PHE A 461 -10.74 22.38 31.40
CA PHE A 461 -12.09 21.85 31.17
C PHE A 461 -12.56 22.06 29.72
N ASP A 462 -12.46 23.29 29.22
CA ASP A 462 -12.87 23.64 27.86
C ASP A 462 -12.08 22.82 26.83
N LYS A 463 -10.76 22.64 27.06
CA LYS A 463 -9.93 21.82 26.18
C LYS A 463 -10.27 20.33 26.27
N LEU A 464 -10.56 19.81 27.46
CA LEU A 464 -11.00 18.43 27.63
C LEU A 464 -12.32 18.18 26.90
N GLN A 465 -13.27 19.12 26.97
CA GLN A 465 -14.54 19.04 26.24
C GLN A 465 -14.33 18.99 24.72
N GLU A 466 -13.50 19.88 24.18
CA GLU A 466 -13.15 19.88 22.75
C GLU A 466 -12.59 18.51 22.32
N LEU A 467 -11.70 17.93 23.13
CA LEU A 467 -11.12 16.63 22.86
C LEU A 467 -12.16 15.50 22.94
N VAL A 468 -13.04 15.49 23.95
CA VAL A 468 -14.11 14.49 24.07
C VAL A 468 -15.04 14.56 22.85
N ASP A 469 -15.45 15.75 22.44
CA ASP A 469 -16.36 15.93 21.31
C ASP A 469 -15.73 15.52 19.98
N ALA A 470 -14.43 15.76 19.79
CA ALA A 470 -13.68 15.42 18.58
C ALA A 470 -13.38 13.92 18.39
N HIS A 471 -13.55 13.10 19.44
CA HIS A 471 -13.22 11.66 19.43
C HIS A 471 -14.46 10.78 19.56
N ASP A 472 -14.33 9.51 19.15
CA ASP A 472 -15.43 8.54 19.13
C ASP A 472 -15.43 7.66 20.39
N ALA A 473 -14.23 7.26 20.83
CA ALA A 473 -14.02 6.42 22.02
C ALA A 473 -13.08 7.10 23.01
N ILE A 474 -13.51 7.15 24.28
CA ILE A 474 -12.80 7.79 25.39
C ILE A 474 -12.32 6.71 26.36
N PHE A 475 -11.01 6.61 26.56
CA PHE A 475 -10.40 5.68 27.47
C PHE A 475 -10.01 6.36 28.78
N LEU A 476 -10.56 5.88 29.88
CA LEU A 476 -10.25 6.33 31.24
C LEU A 476 -9.13 5.45 31.81
N LEU A 477 -7.90 5.92 31.68
CA LEU A 477 -6.66 5.21 32.03
C LEU A 477 -5.88 5.93 33.13
N MET A 478 -6.65 6.60 33.99
CA MET A 478 -6.17 7.50 35.03
C MET A 478 -5.74 6.72 36.27
N ASP A 479 -4.99 7.38 37.14
CA ASP A 479 -4.37 6.78 38.32
C ASP A 479 -5.22 6.85 39.59
N THR A 480 -6.19 7.76 39.64
CA THR A 480 -7.08 7.95 40.78
C THR A 480 -8.55 7.86 40.37
N ARG A 481 -9.40 7.56 41.35
CA ARG A 481 -10.84 7.49 41.15
C ARG A 481 -11.47 8.86 40.88
N GLU A 482 -11.03 9.89 41.59
CA GLU A 482 -11.59 11.25 41.53
C GLU A 482 -11.39 11.88 40.16
N SER A 483 -10.28 11.57 39.52
CA SER A 483 -9.93 12.07 38.18
C SER A 483 -10.79 11.46 37.07
N ARG A 484 -11.37 10.26 37.29
CA ARG A 484 -12.29 9.59 36.34
C ARG A 484 -13.68 10.21 36.31
N TRP A 485 -14.08 10.98 37.34
CA TRP A 485 -15.46 11.46 37.50
C TRP A 485 -15.89 12.38 36.35
N LEU A 486 -15.13 13.45 36.09
CA LEU A 486 -15.46 14.43 35.07
C LEU A 486 -15.47 13.81 33.66
N PRO A 487 -14.46 13.03 33.23
CA PRO A 487 -14.51 12.32 31.96
C PRO A 487 -15.68 11.33 31.82
N THR A 488 -16.09 10.68 32.92
CA THR A 488 -17.27 9.80 32.92
C THR A 488 -18.54 10.59 32.61
N LEU A 489 -18.70 11.74 33.27
CA LEU A 489 -19.81 12.65 33.06
C LEU A 489 -19.84 13.17 31.62
N MET A 490 -18.72 13.71 31.14
CA MET A 490 -18.58 14.25 29.77
C MET A 490 -18.86 13.19 28.71
N GLY A 491 -18.26 12.01 28.84
CA GLY A 491 -18.46 10.92 27.88
C GLY A 491 -19.90 10.42 27.84
N LYS A 492 -20.57 10.35 28.98
CA LYS A 492 -22.00 9.97 29.05
C LYS A 492 -22.90 11.06 28.48
N ALA A 493 -22.61 12.33 28.77
CA ALA A 493 -23.41 13.47 28.31
C ALA A 493 -23.28 13.71 26.79
N SER A 494 -22.11 13.45 26.20
CA SER A 494 -21.85 13.53 24.76
C SER A 494 -22.08 12.21 23.99
N ASP A 495 -22.71 11.21 24.63
CA ASP A 495 -23.01 9.88 24.09
C ASP A 495 -21.81 9.17 23.41
N LYS A 496 -20.65 9.22 24.07
CA LYS A 496 -19.41 8.59 23.59
C LYS A 496 -19.26 7.15 24.08
N ILE A 497 -18.48 6.35 23.37
CA ILE A 497 -18.03 5.05 23.89
C ILE A 497 -17.01 5.32 24.99
N VAL A 498 -17.34 5.04 26.24
CA VAL A 498 -16.41 5.21 27.37
C VAL A 498 -15.89 3.86 27.84
N MET A 499 -14.57 3.70 27.78
CA MET A 499 -13.83 2.49 28.14
C MET A 499 -13.01 2.78 29.41
N ASN A 500 -13.26 2.06 30.49
CA ASN A 500 -12.58 2.30 31.77
C ASN A 500 -11.75 1.08 32.18
N ALA A 501 -10.49 1.33 32.56
CA ALA A 501 -9.65 0.34 33.23
C ALA A 501 -9.09 0.88 34.55
N ALA A 502 -9.23 0.07 35.60
CA ALA A 502 -8.75 0.32 36.95
C ALA A 502 -7.88 -0.86 37.42
N LEU A 503 -6.85 -0.56 38.20
CA LEU A 503 -5.86 -1.54 38.65
C LEU A 503 -5.79 -1.60 40.17
N GLY A 504 -5.72 -2.82 40.69
CA GLY A 504 -5.30 -3.11 42.07
C GLY A 504 -3.94 -3.80 42.05
N PHE A 505 -3.47 -4.24 43.23
CA PHE A 505 -2.18 -4.91 43.35
C PHE A 505 -2.04 -6.12 42.42
N ASP A 506 -2.99 -7.05 42.47
CA ASP A 506 -3.07 -8.27 41.66
C ASP A 506 -4.42 -8.47 40.97
N THR A 507 -5.25 -7.42 40.96
CA THR A 507 -6.59 -7.41 40.37
C THR A 507 -6.74 -6.28 39.35
N TYR A 508 -7.72 -6.40 38.46
CA TYR A 508 -8.08 -5.32 37.55
C TYR A 508 -9.57 -5.33 37.23
N VAL A 509 -10.09 -4.16 36.85
CA VAL A 509 -11.44 -3.99 36.30
C VAL A 509 -11.31 -3.37 34.92
N VAL A 510 -11.94 -3.98 33.94
CA VAL A 510 -12.09 -3.49 32.56
C VAL A 510 -13.58 -3.39 32.28
N MET A 511 -14.07 -2.23 31.87
CA MET A 511 -15.49 -2.06 31.59
C MET A 511 -15.77 -1.02 30.52
N ARG A 512 -16.96 -1.10 29.93
CA ARG A 512 -17.55 -0.04 29.12
C ARG A 512 -18.70 0.61 29.89
N HIS A 513 -18.92 1.91 29.73
CA HIS A 513 -20.11 2.54 30.31
C HIS A 513 -21.33 2.29 29.40
N GLY A 514 -22.52 2.22 29.99
CA GLY A 514 -23.75 2.22 29.20
C GLY A 514 -23.98 3.56 28.51
N ALA A 515 -24.51 3.54 27.30
CA ALA A 515 -24.99 4.71 26.58
C ALA A 515 -26.30 5.25 27.18
N ALA A 516 -26.72 6.46 26.82
CA ALA A 516 -28.04 6.97 27.23
C ALA A 516 -29.15 6.10 26.59
N PRO A 517 -30.23 5.74 27.30
CA PRO A 517 -31.34 4.98 26.70
C PRO A 517 -32.01 5.76 25.57
N GLU A 518 -32.26 5.10 24.43
CA GLU A 518 -32.94 5.71 23.27
C GLU A 518 -34.46 5.81 23.46
N ASP A 519 -35.02 4.97 24.33
CA ASP A 519 -36.46 4.85 24.61
C ASP A 519 -36.98 5.86 25.65
N GLY A 520 -36.11 6.75 26.13
CA GLY A 520 -36.43 7.71 27.18
C GLY A 520 -36.53 7.10 28.59
N GLY A 521 -36.20 5.81 28.74
CA GLY A 521 -36.10 5.14 30.02
C GLY A 521 -34.85 5.52 30.82
N GLU A 522 -34.66 4.87 31.96
CA GLU A 522 -33.48 5.06 32.83
C GLU A 522 -32.63 3.78 32.95
N GLU A 523 -33.10 2.66 32.39
CA GLU A 523 -32.39 1.38 32.41
C GLU A 523 -31.32 1.31 31.32
N THR A 524 -30.06 1.25 31.74
CA THR A 524 -28.89 1.01 30.87
C THR A 524 -27.78 0.36 31.69
N LEU A 525 -26.64 0.09 31.08
CA LEU A 525 -25.47 -0.38 31.82
C LEU A 525 -24.91 0.73 32.71
N GLY A 526 -24.47 0.33 33.90
CA GLY A 526 -23.85 1.24 34.86
C GLY A 526 -22.54 1.85 34.36
N CYS A 527 -22.16 2.99 34.93
CA CYS A 527 -20.79 3.51 34.81
C CYS A 527 -19.92 3.00 35.97
N TYR A 528 -18.65 3.38 35.98
CA TYR A 528 -17.72 3.06 37.06
C TYR A 528 -18.24 3.40 38.47
N PHE A 529 -19.02 4.48 38.61
CA PHE A 529 -19.55 4.97 39.90
C PHE A 529 -20.92 4.40 40.29
N CYS A 530 -21.56 3.56 39.47
CA CYS A 530 -22.92 3.08 39.78
C CYS A 530 -22.99 2.01 40.87
N ASN A 531 -21.91 1.27 41.09
CA ASN A 531 -21.88 0.15 42.04
C ASN A 531 -21.35 0.55 43.41
N ASP A 532 -21.30 1.85 43.72
CA ASP A 532 -20.76 2.36 44.98
C ASP A 532 -21.82 3.19 45.73
N VAL A 533 -21.81 3.05 47.06
CA VAL A 533 -22.67 3.76 48.01
C VAL A 533 -22.01 5.04 48.55
N VAL A 534 -20.79 5.37 48.11
CA VAL A 534 -20.05 6.56 48.55
C VAL A 534 -19.62 7.43 47.35
N VAL A 535 -19.71 8.76 47.49
CA VAL A 535 -19.15 9.72 46.50
C VAL A 535 -17.62 9.58 46.48
N ALA A 536 -17.03 9.73 45.30
CA ALA A 536 -15.57 9.78 45.17
C ALA A 536 -15.02 11.02 45.92
N ALA A 537 -14.57 10.82 47.15
CA ALA A 537 -13.92 11.84 47.97
C ALA A 537 -12.60 11.28 48.53
N ASP A 538 -11.53 12.06 48.37
CA ASP A 538 -10.18 11.91 48.94
C ASP A 538 -9.74 10.47 49.32
N SER A 539 -9.54 9.62 48.31
CA SER A 539 -9.16 8.20 48.46
C SER A 539 -7.70 7.95 48.86
N MET A 540 -6.93 9.02 49.15
CA MET A 540 -5.51 8.94 49.52
C MET A 540 -5.23 8.24 50.87
N LYS A 541 -6.27 7.77 51.60
CA LYS A 541 -6.10 7.09 52.90
C LYS A 541 -6.48 5.60 52.99
N ASP A 542 -7.51 5.04 52.33
CA ASP A 542 -8.03 3.71 52.79
C ASP A 542 -8.60 2.70 51.74
N GLN A 543 -8.17 2.67 50.45
CA GLN A 543 -8.63 1.62 49.50
C GLN A 543 -7.53 1.02 48.61
N THR A 544 -7.60 -0.29 48.29
CA THR A 544 -6.56 -1.05 47.56
C THR A 544 -6.69 -1.04 46.03
N LEU A 545 -7.86 -0.66 45.50
CA LEU A 545 -8.14 -0.52 44.07
C LEU A 545 -8.06 0.96 43.69
N ASP A 546 -7.40 1.32 42.58
CA ASP A 546 -7.14 2.71 42.17
C ASP A 546 -6.21 3.53 43.12
N GLN A 547 -5.44 2.88 44.01
CA GLN A 547 -4.30 3.54 44.67
C GLN A 547 -3.02 3.37 43.84
N GLN A 548 -2.44 4.50 43.41
CA GLN A 548 -1.12 4.66 42.77
C GLN A 548 -0.66 3.45 41.93
N CYS A 549 -0.88 3.51 40.60
CA CYS A 549 -0.56 2.45 39.63
C CYS A 549 0.90 1.92 39.64
N THR A 550 1.79 2.52 40.43
CA THR A 550 3.17 2.09 40.68
C THR A 550 3.30 0.83 41.54
N VAL A 551 2.32 0.51 42.39
CA VAL A 551 2.37 -0.65 43.31
C VAL A 551 1.47 -1.80 42.79
N THR A 552 1.58 -2.13 41.50
CA THR A 552 0.85 -3.23 40.87
C THR A 552 1.80 -4.30 40.33
N ARG A 553 1.37 -5.57 40.34
CA ARG A 553 2.11 -6.65 39.66
C ARG A 553 2.25 -6.29 38.17
N PRO A 554 3.47 -6.32 37.59
CA PRO A 554 3.71 -5.77 36.24
C PRO A 554 2.79 -6.30 35.12
N GLY A 555 2.37 -7.56 35.20
CA GLY A 555 1.50 -8.18 34.19
C GLY A 555 0.05 -7.68 34.19
N VAL A 556 -0.45 -7.12 35.29
CA VAL A 556 -1.86 -6.72 35.45
C VAL A 556 -2.25 -5.69 34.39
N ALA A 557 -1.43 -4.64 34.23
CA ALA A 557 -1.73 -3.55 33.30
C ALA A 557 -1.73 -4.01 31.84
N ALA A 558 -0.84 -4.93 31.45
CA ALA A 558 -0.81 -5.47 30.10
C ALA A 558 -2.08 -6.28 29.79
N ILE A 559 -2.51 -7.14 30.73
CA ILE A 559 -3.73 -7.95 30.58
C ILE A 559 -4.96 -7.04 30.51
N ALA A 560 -5.09 -6.09 31.43
CA ALA A 560 -6.21 -5.16 31.46
C ALA A 560 -6.28 -4.32 30.17
N SER A 561 -5.13 -3.84 29.68
CA SER A 561 -5.06 -3.05 28.44
C SER A 561 -5.43 -3.86 27.19
N ALA A 562 -5.04 -5.13 27.14
CA ALA A 562 -5.43 -6.03 26.04
C ALA A 562 -6.95 -6.25 26.05
N LEU A 563 -7.52 -6.65 27.20
CA LEU A 563 -8.94 -6.88 27.33
C LEU A 563 -9.78 -5.64 27.05
N LEU A 564 -9.30 -4.45 27.44
CA LEU A 564 -10.00 -3.19 27.19
C LEU A 564 -10.08 -2.86 25.69
N VAL A 565 -9.00 -3.09 24.94
CA VAL A 565 -8.99 -2.87 23.49
C VAL A 565 -9.80 -3.94 22.75
N GLU A 566 -9.69 -5.21 23.15
CA GLU A 566 -10.54 -6.28 22.60
C GLU A 566 -12.03 -6.04 22.89
N LEU A 567 -12.34 -5.45 24.04
CA LEU A 567 -13.72 -5.06 24.34
C LEU A 567 -14.19 -3.93 23.44
N LEU A 568 -13.36 -2.92 23.16
CA LEU A 568 -13.71 -1.86 22.21
C LEU A 568 -13.94 -2.43 20.81
N THR A 569 -13.03 -3.26 20.30
CA THR A 569 -13.17 -3.83 18.95
C THR A 569 -14.44 -4.67 18.87
N SER A 570 -14.75 -5.46 19.90
CA SER A 570 -16.02 -6.20 20.02
C SER A 570 -17.23 -5.25 20.01
N VAL A 571 -17.23 -4.18 20.80
CA VAL A 571 -18.30 -3.15 20.79
C VAL A 571 -18.50 -2.56 19.40
N LEU A 572 -17.42 -2.26 18.67
CA LEU A 572 -17.49 -1.67 17.33
C LEU A 572 -18.06 -2.61 16.26
N GLN A 573 -17.93 -3.93 16.46
CA GLN A 573 -18.54 -4.93 15.58
C GLN A 573 -20.03 -5.14 15.85
N HIS A 574 -20.51 -4.76 17.04
CA HIS A 574 -21.92 -4.89 17.38
C HIS A 574 -22.76 -3.83 16.64
N PRO A 575 -23.90 -4.19 16.01
CA PRO A 575 -24.75 -3.23 15.28
C PRO A 575 -25.20 -2.02 16.11
N LYS A 576 -25.44 -2.25 17.41
CA LYS A 576 -25.83 -1.21 18.40
C LYS A 576 -24.66 -0.46 19.04
N LYS A 577 -23.40 -0.80 18.74
CA LYS A 577 -22.20 -0.14 19.30
C LYS A 577 -22.26 0.09 20.82
N ASN A 578 -22.16 1.34 21.28
CA ASN A 578 -22.27 1.75 22.70
C ASN A 578 -23.58 1.31 23.38
N HIS A 579 -24.66 1.10 22.62
CA HIS A 579 -25.94 0.60 23.10
C HIS A 579 -26.05 -0.93 23.10
N ALA A 580 -24.97 -1.67 22.81
CA ALA A 580 -24.97 -3.13 22.88
C ALA A 580 -25.35 -3.61 24.30
N PRO A 581 -26.27 -4.59 24.45
CA PRO A 581 -26.60 -5.15 25.75
C PRO A 581 -25.42 -5.94 26.34
N ALA A 582 -25.44 -6.18 27.65
CA ALA A 582 -24.53 -7.14 28.26
C ALA A 582 -24.95 -8.56 27.85
N PRO A 583 -24.00 -9.50 27.67
CA PRO A 583 -24.33 -10.85 27.27
C PRO A 583 -25.10 -11.57 28.38
N LEU A 584 -26.07 -12.40 27.98
CA LEU A 584 -26.85 -13.20 28.90
C LEU A 584 -26.10 -14.51 29.22
N PRO A 585 -26.09 -14.96 30.49
CA PRO A 585 -25.56 -16.26 30.84
C PRO A 585 -26.43 -17.36 30.22
N THR A 586 -25.81 -18.44 29.75
CA THR A 586 -26.52 -19.60 29.24
C THR A 586 -27.30 -20.30 30.36
N THR A 587 -28.26 -21.16 29.98
CA THR A 587 -29.09 -21.93 30.93
C THR A 587 -28.28 -22.81 31.90
N THR A 588 -27.03 -23.13 31.57
CA THR A 588 -26.10 -23.88 32.44
C THR A 588 -25.23 -22.97 33.33
N GLY A 589 -25.27 -21.64 33.13
CA GLY A 589 -24.53 -20.65 33.91
C GLY A 589 -23.01 -20.64 33.70
N GLN A 590 -22.49 -21.47 32.79
CA GLN A 590 -21.05 -21.66 32.56
C GLN A 590 -20.50 -20.88 31.36
N SER A 591 -21.37 -20.35 30.50
CA SER A 591 -20.98 -19.60 29.30
C SER A 591 -21.94 -18.43 29.03
N TYR A 592 -21.61 -17.62 28.03
CA TYR A 592 -22.37 -16.43 27.63
C TYR A 592 -22.73 -16.53 26.15
N ASP A 593 -23.96 -16.14 25.81
CA ASP A 593 -24.41 -16.13 24.42
C ASP A 593 -23.85 -14.92 23.63
N ARG A 594 -23.57 -15.15 22.34
CA ARG A 594 -23.20 -14.08 21.40
C ARG A 594 -24.45 -13.32 20.96
N ASP A 595 -24.32 -12.01 20.89
CA ASP A 595 -25.33 -11.13 20.30
C ASP A 595 -24.63 -10.15 19.35
N PRO A 596 -24.99 -10.12 18.05
CA PRO A 596 -25.79 -11.14 17.35
C PRO A 596 -25.07 -12.51 17.31
N PRO A 597 -25.76 -13.62 16.96
CA PRO A 597 -25.15 -14.95 16.95
C PRO A 597 -23.91 -15.08 16.05
N ASP A 598 -23.82 -14.28 15.00
CA ASP A 598 -22.72 -14.24 14.04
C ASP A 598 -21.64 -13.21 14.40
N HIS A 599 -21.69 -12.58 15.59
CA HIS A 599 -20.73 -11.55 16.00
C HIS A 599 -19.26 -11.99 15.79
N ALA A 600 -18.51 -11.20 15.03
CA ALA A 600 -17.19 -11.57 14.49
C ALA A 600 -16.13 -11.89 15.56
N LEU A 601 -16.23 -11.22 16.72
CA LEU A 601 -15.23 -11.28 17.79
C LEU A 601 -15.74 -11.93 19.10
N GLY A 602 -16.94 -12.52 19.10
CA GLY A 602 -17.51 -13.18 20.28
C GLY A 602 -18.52 -12.31 21.05
N ILE A 603 -18.38 -12.22 22.37
CA ILE A 603 -19.35 -11.53 23.25
C ILE A 603 -18.95 -10.06 23.51
N VAL A 604 -19.90 -9.26 24.00
CA VAL A 604 -19.69 -7.83 24.35
C VAL A 604 -19.96 -7.56 25.85
N PRO A 605 -19.07 -8.00 26.76
CA PRO A 605 -19.22 -7.82 28.22
C PRO A 605 -19.48 -6.37 28.64
N HIS A 606 -20.15 -6.21 29.79
CA HIS A 606 -20.21 -4.92 30.47
C HIS A 606 -18.93 -4.66 31.29
N GLN A 607 -18.63 -5.56 32.23
CA GLN A 607 -17.43 -5.52 33.06
C GLN A 607 -16.71 -6.87 33.04
N ILE A 608 -15.38 -6.82 33.09
CA ILE A 608 -14.49 -7.96 33.29
C ILE A 608 -13.62 -7.65 34.50
N ARG A 609 -13.68 -8.50 35.52
CA ARG A 609 -12.82 -8.43 36.70
C ARG A 609 -11.84 -9.58 36.69
N GLY A 610 -10.55 -9.28 36.75
CA GLY A 610 -9.51 -10.31 36.77
C GLY A 610 -8.78 -10.37 38.09
N PHE A 611 -8.39 -11.59 38.47
CA PHE A 611 -7.66 -11.90 39.70
C PHE A 611 -6.43 -12.74 39.34
N LEU A 612 -5.22 -12.17 39.46
CA LEU A 612 -3.98 -12.87 39.09
C LEU A 612 -3.48 -13.83 40.17
N SER A 613 -4.05 -13.79 41.38
CA SER A 613 -3.79 -14.78 42.42
C SER A 613 -4.42 -16.14 42.07
N SER A 614 -5.61 -16.13 41.45
CA SER A 614 -6.33 -17.34 41.02
C SER A 614 -6.33 -17.58 39.50
N PHE A 615 -5.78 -16.65 38.71
CA PHE A 615 -5.82 -16.65 37.24
C PHE A 615 -7.25 -16.74 36.67
N GLN A 616 -8.20 -16.04 37.31
CA GLN A 616 -9.61 -16.05 36.94
C GLN A 616 -10.08 -14.70 36.39
N ASN A 617 -10.99 -14.75 35.42
CA ASN A 617 -11.70 -13.59 34.88
C ASN A 617 -13.22 -13.80 35.07
N MET A 618 -13.87 -12.81 35.66
CA MET A 618 -15.31 -12.79 35.90
C MET A 618 -15.98 -11.73 35.03
N VAL A 619 -16.98 -12.13 34.26
CA VAL A 619 -17.85 -11.21 33.55
C VAL A 619 -18.99 -10.79 34.48
N ILE A 620 -19.18 -9.48 34.65
CA ILE A 620 -20.17 -8.93 35.57
C ILE A 620 -21.05 -7.94 34.81
N HIS A 621 -22.36 -8.01 35.08
CA HIS A 621 -23.35 -7.05 34.63
C HIS A 621 -23.79 -6.17 35.79
N GLY A 622 -23.98 -4.87 35.53
CA GLY A 622 -24.37 -3.88 36.54
C GLY A 622 -25.28 -2.87 35.87
N ARG A 623 -26.40 -2.55 36.52
CA ARG A 623 -27.39 -1.60 35.98
C ARG A 623 -27.00 -0.17 36.32
N SER A 624 -27.52 0.78 35.56
CA SER A 624 -27.51 2.19 35.94
C SER A 624 -28.17 2.36 37.30
N TYR A 625 -27.53 3.17 38.15
CA TYR A 625 -28.04 3.50 39.48
C TYR A 625 -28.69 4.89 39.45
N PRO A 626 -29.98 5.05 39.81
CA PRO A 626 -30.67 6.33 39.72
C PRO A 626 -30.04 7.45 40.57
N GLN A 627 -29.36 7.10 41.66
CA GLN A 627 -28.65 8.03 42.53
C GLN A 627 -27.12 8.03 42.29
N CYS A 628 -26.68 7.59 41.12
CA CYS A 628 -25.26 7.62 40.76
C CYS A 628 -24.71 9.06 40.78
N SER A 629 -23.55 9.25 41.40
CA SER A 629 -22.87 10.54 41.48
C SER A 629 -22.31 11.06 40.15
N ALA A 630 -22.29 10.24 39.08
CA ALA A 630 -21.73 10.61 37.79
C ALA A 630 -22.71 10.53 36.61
N CYS A 631 -23.61 9.55 36.57
CA CYS A 631 -24.48 9.30 35.41
C CYS A 631 -25.97 9.27 35.72
N SER A 632 -26.38 9.67 36.92
CA SER A 632 -27.80 9.85 37.24
C SER A 632 -28.41 10.99 36.43
N LYS A 633 -29.72 10.93 36.23
CA LYS A 633 -30.46 11.95 35.47
C LYS A 633 -30.34 13.36 36.06
N PRO A 634 -30.40 13.59 37.39
CA PRO A 634 -30.18 14.93 37.96
C PRO A 634 -28.78 15.47 37.65
N ILE A 635 -27.76 14.62 37.76
CA ILE A 635 -26.37 15.00 37.49
C ILE A 635 -26.16 15.35 36.01
N LEU A 636 -26.64 14.49 35.09
CA LEU A 636 -26.54 14.73 33.66
C LEU A 636 -27.30 16.00 33.24
N SER A 637 -28.50 16.22 33.79
CA SER A 637 -29.32 17.39 33.49
C SER A 637 -28.67 18.69 33.99
N ALA A 638 -28.07 18.68 35.19
CA ALA A 638 -27.35 19.83 35.73
C ALA A 638 -26.11 20.14 34.90
N TYR A 639 -25.35 19.12 34.49
CA TYR A 639 -24.19 19.31 33.62
C TYR A 639 -24.57 19.85 32.23
N GLN A 640 -25.62 19.32 31.61
CA GLN A 640 -26.07 19.78 30.29
C GLN A 640 -26.64 21.21 30.30
N SER A 641 -27.22 21.64 31.42
CA SER A 641 -27.81 22.98 31.55
C SER A 641 -26.82 24.05 32.02
N GLU A 642 -25.94 23.73 32.96
CA GLU A 642 -25.03 24.69 33.61
C GLU A 642 -23.57 24.56 33.13
N GLY A 643 -23.18 23.46 32.50
CA GLY A 643 -21.84 23.22 31.97
C GLY A 643 -20.74 23.40 33.02
N TRP A 644 -19.82 24.33 32.76
CA TRP A 644 -18.71 24.67 33.67
C TRP A 644 -19.19 25.08 35.06
N GLU A 645 -20.31 25.79 35.20
CA GLU A 645 -20.77 26.25 36.52
C GLU A 645 -21.17 25.07 37.42
N PHE A 646 -21.76 24.02 36.85
CA PHE A 646 -22.03 22.79 37.59
C PHE A 646 -20.73 22.13 38.06
N VAL A 647 -19.75 21.99 37.17
CA VAL A 647 -18.46 21.38 37.48
C VAL A 647 -17.73 22.19 38.55
N ARG A 648 -17.69 23.51 38.42
CA ARG A 648 -17.08 24.43 39.39
C ARG A 648 -17.70 24.26 40.79
N LYS A 649 -19.03 24.12 40.91
CA LYS A 649 -19.70 23.84 42.18
C LYS A 649 -19.33 22.46 42.72
N ALA A 650 -19.33 21.44 41.87
CA ALA A 650 -19.00 20.06 42.24
C ALA A 650 -17.55 19.90 42.73
N LEU A 651 -16.59 20.61 42.13
CA LEU A 651 -15.19 20.57 42.57
C LEU A 651 -14.98 21.26 43.93
N ASN A 652 -15.71 22.35 44.20
CA ASN A 652 -15.54 23.16 45.40
C ASN A 652 -16.39 22.71 46.60
N SER A 653 -17.42 21.89 46.40
CA SER A 653 -18.31 21.43 47.46
C SER A 653 -18.35 19.90 47.50
N ARG A 654 -17.91 19.32 48.63
CA ARG A 654 -17.86 17.86 48.83
C ARG A 654 -19.23 17.21 48.80
N ASP A 655 -20.23 17.87 49.36
CA ASP A 655 -21.57 17.28 49.54
C ASP A 655 -22.50 17.57 48.36
N TYR A 656 -22.17 18.56 47.52
CA TYR A 656 -23.06 19.03 46.44
C TYR A 656 -23.49 17.90 45.48
N VAL A 657 -22.54 17.07 45.06
CA VAL A 657 -22.83 15.94 44.16
C VAL A 657 -23.64 14.84 44.87
N ALA A 658 -23.36 14.60 46.16
CA ALA A 658 -24.09 13.62 46.97
C ALA A 658 -25.56 14.04 47.14
N GLU A 659 -25.80 15.31 47.44
CA GLU A 659 -27.15 15.88 47.60
C GLU A 659 -27.91 15.88 46.28
N LEU A 660 -27.31 16.38 45.20
CA LEU A 660 -27.98 16.47 43.90
C LEU A 660 -28.33 15.11 43.30
N SER A 661 -27.47 14.10 43.50
CA SER A 661 -27.75 12.74 43.06
C SER A 661 -28.77 12.02 43.95
N GLY A 662 -29.08 12.55 45.14
CA GLY A 662 -29.92 11.87 46.14
C GLY A 662 -29.18 10.79 46.93
N LEU A 663 -27.86 10.62 46.73
CA LEU A 663 -27.05 9.66 47.47
C LEU A 663 -26.95 10.03 48.96
N ALA A 664 -26.90 11.33 49.28
CA ALA A 664 -26.88 11.80 50.67
C ALA A 664 -28.14 11.40 51.45
N GLU A 665 -29.31 11.35 50.80
CA GLU A 665 -30.54 10.87 51.42
C GLU A 665 -30.50 9.37 51.68
N VAL A 666 -29.98 8.59 50.73
CA VAL A 666 -29.80 7.13 50.89
C VAL A 666 -28.84 6.82 52.05
N GLN A 667 -27.76 7.59 52.19
CA GLN A 667 -26.81 7.45 53.30
C GLN A 667 -27.48 7.77 54.64
N ARG A 668 -28.22 8.88 54.73
CA ARG A 668 -28.97 9.24 55.95
C ARG A 668 -29.99 8.17 56.34
N GLN A 669 -30.68 7.56 55.37
CA GLN A 669 -31.62 6.46 55.62
C GLN A 669 -30.92 5.18 56.08
N ALA A 670 -29.76 4.85 55.50
CA ALA A 670 -28.97 3.70 55.92
C ALA A 670 -28.40 3.87 57.33
N GLU A 671 -27.92 5.07 57.68
CA GLU A 671 -27.45 5.40 59.03
C GLU A 671 -28.59 5.35 60.05
N ALA A 672 -29.77 5.86 59.71
CA ALA A 672 -30.96 5.78 60.57
C ALA A 672 -31.40 4.32 60.80
N ALA A 673 -31.41 3.49 59.74
CA ALA A 673 -31.75 2.07 59.84
C ALA A 673 -30.70 1.28 60.65
N ALA A 674 -29.41 1.60 60.51
CA ALA A 674 -28.35 0.99 61.31
C ALA A 674 -28.49 1.36 62.80
N ALA A 675 -28.82 2.62 63.09
CA ALA A 675 -29.09 3.07 64.45
C ALA A 675 -30.31 2.33 65.03
N GLU A 676 -31.43 2.22 64.31
CA GLU A 676 -32.61 1.46 64.76
C GLU A 676 -32.32 -0.01 65.09
N VAL A 677 -31.40 -0.65 64.36
CA VAL A 677 -30.95 -2.02 64.65
C VAL A 677 -30.12 -2.07 65.94
N GLU A 678 -29.21 -1.12 66.16
CA GLU A 678 -28.44 -1.01 67.42
C GLU A 678 -29.35 -0.77 68.64
N TRP A 679 -30.39 0.07 68.52
CA TRP A 679 -31.35 0.29 69.62
C TRP A 679 -32.25 -0.94 69.88
N SER A 680 -32.44 -1.83 68.90
CA SER A 680 -33.24 -3.05 69.06
C SER A 680 -32.49 -4.19 69.75
N GLU A 681 -31.15 -4.23 69.66
CA GLU A 681 -30.32 -5.23 70.35
C GLU A 681 -30.13 -4.93 71.84
N ASP A 682 -30.23 -3.65 72.25
CA ASP A 682 -30.16 -3.25 73.67
C ASP A 682 -31.49 -3.46 74.43
N ASP A 683 -32.64 -3.54 73.74
CA ASP A 683 -33.95 -3.80 74.35
C ASP A 683 -34.23 -5.32 74.58
N GLU A 684 -33.44 -6.23 73.99
CA GLU A 684 -33.53 -7.69 74.25
C GLU A 684 -32.62 -8.15 75.42
N ALA A 685 -31.87 -7.26 76.07
CA ALA A 685 -30.97 -7.59 77.19
C ALA A 685 -31.56 -7.37 78.60
N LEU A 686 -32.87 -7.11 78.75
CA LEU A 686 -33.55 -6.95 80.03
C LEU A 686 -34.82 -7.80 80.12
N GLY A 687 -34.65 -9.11 80.28
CA GLY A 687 -35.74 -10.05 80.58
C GLY A 687 -35.22 -11.44 80.94
N GLU A 688 -34.92 -11.64 82.21
CA GLU A 688 -34.61 -12.94 82.84
C GLU A 688 -35.69 -14.00 82.53
N GLU A 689 -35.31 -15.25 82.24
CA GLU A 689 -35.43 -16.37 83.18
C GLU A 689 -35.14 -17.74 82.52
N GLU A 690 -34.29 -18.49 83.21
CA GLU A 690 -34.15 -19.95 83.34
C GLU A 690 -34.89 -20.89 82.37
N GLY A 691 -34.11 -21.78 81.73
CA GLY A 691 -34.66 -22.97 81.09
C GLY A 691 -33.59 -23.89 80.50
N GLU A 692 -33.25 -24.94 81.24
CA GLU A 692 -32.40 -26.04 80.82
C GLU A 692 -32.73 -26.61 79.42
N GLY A 693 -31.72 -27.12 78.71
CA GLY A 693 -31.88 -28.43 78.09
C GLY A 693 -31.48 -28.62 76.63
N VAL A 694 -30.29 -29.21 76.49
CA VAL A 694 -29.93 -30.30 75.55
C VAL A 694 -29.56 -29.94 74.10
N LEU A 695 -28.27 -30.16 73.86
CA LEU A 695 -27.57 -30.34 72.59
C LEU A 695 -28.23 -31.37 71.65
N ILE A 696 -28.41 -30.99 70.39
CA ILE A 696 -27.89 -31.74 69.21
C ILE A 696 -27.18 -30.74 68.30
#